data_AF-A0A9P5MVW4-F1
#
_entry.id   AF-A0A9P5MVW4-F1
#
_cell.length_a   1.000
_cell.length_b   1.000
_cell.length_c   1.000
_cell.angle_alpha   90.00
_cell.angle_beta   90.00
_cell.angle_gamma   90.00
#
_symmetry.space_group_name_H-M   'P 1'
#
loop_
_entity.id
_entity.type
_entity.pdbx_description
1 polymer ?
#
loop_
_entity_poly.entity_id
_entity_poly.type
_entity_poly.pdbx_seq_one_letter_code
_entity_poly.pdbx_strand_id
1 'polypeptide(L)'
;MPSAPHSLIRRTVLRHSLARTQLTLLSLPNDTLVDLILVHLCVRDILRLRSVCRLFYELTHQPMVWKRILRTFHLPLPPLPPTIRYSFPSLSSLEAERLVIRALAAEANWRSTMPKSYKAWRFSAYGEVMSLKIVPGGKYLVASIREGENRYAVVLFMMEHRVKTAYPVAKIATPSKAYKLAAKYMRYENEMGIMISYVRREPKRESDRMAGVDVSDYSEDHVIDFPVPVRCELNVLHCPLSAIHVAEDPRFPPGTSAYTARIDTQLPPFRSVTVIRSNTAFDFTDIDVLDGAPYLVAVQERVILFKNLVSRNVHRIRVGALFGYEEEASGNHPDGILTYDIRAIRILALQRELLVVRSDQKDATKPLALELYKIPDDSTPLQAHDVQVVWPRSAHTVATPSSLLHVSISAVPSSTDGEDAAAVLTAHAEPPPVSVFVVMRDPWQTVQFRLWPERIPKAEVGQFRHDGEWQEELQAAAIAAAAAAGAVEEGEVAETLEGGTEDGSEDGMAVDVPTPPTTAQGPPPPPPHVPLRDTTFRFQLYGPFFKIISYTYRADPALGLLRILPGTTRPLLVGIQAGDRRATPGLHDLWAYADLIAPPAPVPRWPEDEERRAAGEAERGWVDAALKSRGSPAAVAQLPLPPRQIRERFTRGLVAMEWDDWSMSLSGVCMDEPSAIYLFQFAPTPTEKQDGHRFPIPVPDVDERFREVPESDPFGMSGIILGNASG
;
A
#
# COMPACT_ATOMS: atom_id res chain seq x y z
N MET A 1 52.64 55.42 4.11
CA MET A 1 52.72 54.19 3.30
C MET A 1 51.37 53.95 2.64
N PRO A 2 51.23 54.10 1.31
CA PRO A 2 49.92 54.07 0.67
C PRO A 2 49.66 52.84 -0.23
N SER A 3 48.35 52.60 -0.43
CA SER A 3 47.66 52.03 -1.60
C SER A 3 47.75 50.52 -1.94
N ALA A 4 46.68 49.81 -1.52
CA ALA A 4 45.80 48.90 -2.28
C ALA A 4 46.28 48.22 -3.59
N PRO A 5 46.14 46.88 -3.68
CA PRO A 5 46.07 46.15 -4.95
C PRO A 5 44.63 45.64 -5.18
N HIS A 6 43.69 46.50 -5.58
CA HIS A 6 42.35 46.06 -6.01
C HIS A 6 41.81 46.79 -7.25
N SER A 7 42.65 47.53 -7.99
CA SER A 7 42.23 48.34 -9.13
C SER A 7 42.55 47.74 -10.51
N LEU A 8 43.39 46.70 -10.61
CA LEU A 8 43.72 46.07 -11.90
C LEU A 8 42.71 45.01 -12.35
N ILE A 9 42.05 44.29 -11.43
CA ILE A 9 40.99 43.33 -11.79
C ILE A 9 39.69 44.06 -12.21
N ARG A 10 39.41 45.24 -11.65
CA ARG A 10 38.22 46.03 -12.04
C ARG A 10 38.33 46.68 -13.41
N ARG A 11 39.53 47.03 -13.91
CA ARG A 11 39.69 47.67 -15.23
C ARG A 11 39.63 46.69 -16.41
N THR A 12 40.03 45.44 -16.22
CA THR A 12 39.92 44.42 -17.28
C THR A 12 38.48 43.90 -17.41
N VAL A 13 37.73 43.82 -16.30
CA VAL A 13 36.31 43.41 -16.32
C VAL A 13 35.39 44.51 -16.89
N LEU A 14 35.71 45.79 -16.69
CA LEU A 14 34.86 46.89 -17.19
C LEU A 14 35.08 47.25 -18.68
N ARG A 15 36.24 46.93 -19.27
CA ARG A 15 36.46 47.15 -20.72
C ARG A 15 35.88 46.07 -21.64
N HIS A 16 35.48 44.92 -21.10
CA HIS A 16 34.68 43.93 -21.85
C HIS A 16 33.18 44.26 -21.89
N SER A 17 32.71 45.31 -21.20
CA SER A 17 31.28 45.64 -21.13
C SER A 17 30.70 46.36 -22.36
N LEU A 18 31.51 46.64 -23.38
CA LEU A 18 31.06 47.28 -24.63
C LEU A 18 30.94 46.32 -25.83
N ALA A 19 31.38 45.07 -25.70
CA ALA A 19 30.91 43.98 -26.53
C ALA A 19 29.90 43.19 -25.68
N ARG A 20 28.63 43.61 -25.72
CA ARG A 20 27.51 42.93 -25.06
C ARG A 20 27.22 41.60 -25.78
N THR A 21 28.19 40.69 -25.83
CA THR A 21 27.89 39.27 -26.06
C THR A 21 27.03 38.86 -24.88
N GLN A 22 25.72 38.78 -25.10
CA GLN A 22 24.82 38.14 -24.15
C GLN A 22 25.43 36.76 -23.88
N LEU A 23 25.92 36.53 -22.67
CA LEU A 23 26.34 35.20 -22.24
C LEU A 23 25.08 34.34 -22.26
N THR A 24 24.89 33.61 -23.34
CA THR A 24 23.76 32.70 -23.48
C THR A 24 23.99 31.50 -22.58
N LEU A 25 22.94 30.98 -21.95
CA LEU A 25 23.01 29.73 -21.20
C LEU A 25 23.64 28.58 -22.03
N LEU A 26 23.46 28.64 -23.35
CA LEU A 26 24.01 27.71 -24.35
C LEU A 26 25.55 27.76 -24.49
N SER A 27 26.23 28.78 -23.95
CA SER A 27 27.70 28.87 -23.99
C SER A 27 28.37 28.22 -22.79
N LEU A 28 27.60 27.74 -21.81
CA LEU A 28 28.14 27.03 -20.66
C LEU A 28 28.47 25.57 -21.04
N PRO A 29 29.51 24.96 -20.44
CA PRO A 29 29.75 23.53 -20.58
C PRO A 29 28.54 22.69 -20.16
N ASN A 30 28.31 21.57 -20.86
CA ASN A 30 27.20 20.65 -20.55
C ASN A 30 27.22 20.18 -19.10
N ASP A 31 28.40 19.90 -18.56
CA ASP A 31 28.57 19.47 -17.15
C ASP A 31 28.13 20.59 -16.19
N THR A 32 28.42 21.86 -16.49
CA THR A 32 27.92 22.99 -15.69
C THR A 32 26.40 23.07 -15.73
N LEU A 33 25.80 22.89 -16.91
CA LEU A 33 24.35 22.87 -17.05
C LEU A 33 23.73 21.74 -16.22
N VAL A 34 24.24 20.51 -16.35
CA VAL A 34 23.67 19.32 -15.72
C VAL A 34 23.95 19.26 -14.22
N ASP A 35 25.19 19.55 -13.80
CA ASP A 35 25.65 19.35 -12.42
C ASP A 35 25.37 20.53 -11.51
N LEU A 36 25.32 21.76 -12.04
CA LEU A 36 25.16 22.96 -11.22
C LEU A 36 23.85 23.68 -11.46
N ILE A 37 23.19 23.51 -12.61
CA ILE A 37 21.97 24.27 -12.94
C ILE A 37 20.74 23.37 -12.86
N LEU A 38 20.71 22.26 -13.60
CA LEU A 38 19.55 21.36 -13.66
C LEU A 38 19.22 20.72 -12.31
N VAL A 39 20.20 20.59 -11.41
CA VAL A 39 19.99 20.06 -10.04
C VAL A 39 19.09 20.96 -9.18
N HIS A 40 18.99 22.25 -9.51
CA HIS A 40 18.16 23.22 -8.80
C HIS A 40 16.81 23.45 -9.46
N LEU A 41 16.53 22.80 -10.59
CA LEU A 41 15.27 22.92 -11.29
C LEU A 41 14.28 21.87 -10.79
N CYS A 42 13.03 22.28 -10.59
CA CYS A 42 11.96 21.32 -10.32
C CYS A 42 11.65 20.48 -11.57
N VAL A 43 10.96 19.35 -11.40
CA VAL A 43 10.57 18.45 -12.50
C VAL A 43 9.84 19.21 -13.62
N ARG A 44 8.95 20.14 -13.26
CA ARG A 44 8.21 20.97 -14.21
C ARG A 44 9.13 21.84 -15.07
N ASP A 45 10.11 22.50 -14.47
CA ASP A 45 11.04 23.37 -15.18
C ASP A 45 11.95 22.56 -16.10
N ILE A 46 12.37 21.36 -15.68
CA ILE A 46 13.12 20.42 -16.52
C ILE A 46 12.30 20.02 -17.76
N LEU A 47 11.02 19.69 -17.59
CA LEU A 47 10.13 19.35 -18.71
C LEU A 47 9.86 20.54 -19.63
N ARG A 48 9.76 21.76 -19.10
CA ARG A 48 9.64 22.98 -19.92
C ARG A 48 10.93 23.26 -20.68
N LEU A 49 12.08 23.17 -20.01
CA LEU A 49 13.38 23.41 -20.61
C LEU A 49 13.64 22.46 -21.79
N ARG A 50 13.16 21.21 -21.69
CA ARG A 50 13.18 20.23 -22.80
C ARG A 50 12.53 20.74 -24.09
N SER A 51 11.48 21.55 -24.00
CA SER A 51 10.77 22.11 -25.16
C SER A 51 11.46 23.33 -25.79
N VAL A 52 12.52 23.86 -25.17
CA VAL A 52 13.16 25.10 -25.63
C VAL A 52 14.04 24.88 -26.86
N CYS A 53 14.96 23.91 -26.81
CA CYS A 53 15.85 23.60 -27.93
C CYS A 53 16.38 22.17 -27.85
N ARG A 54 17.01 21.70 -28.95
CA ARG A 54 17.57 20.34 -29.04
C ARG A 54 18.62 20.02 -27.97
N LEU A 55 19.50 20.98 -27.64
CA LEU A 55 20.51 20.77 -26.59
C LEU A 55 19.84 20.45 -25.25
N PHE A 56 18.88 21.26 -24.82
CA PHE A 56 18.16 21.01 -23.58
C PHE A 56 17.29 19.76 -23.63
N TYR A 57 16.74 19.43 -24.80
CA TYR A 57 16.12 18.12 -24.98
C TYR A 57 17.12 17.02 -24.62
N GLU A 58 18.30 16.99 -25.24
CA GLU A 58 19.30 15.95 -24.97
C GLU A 58 19.81 15.95 -23.51
N LEU A 59 20.11 17.12 -22.94
CA LEU A 59 20.59 17.25 -21.56
C LEU A 59 19.56 16.79 -20.52
N THR A 60 18.28 17.13 -20.70
CA THR A 60 17.21 16.71 -19.78
C THR A 60 16.89 15.22 -19.87
N HIS A 61 17.44 14.49 -20.84
CA HIS A 61 17.31 13.03 -20.96
C HIS A 61 18.48 12.28 -20.31
N GLN A 62 19.48 12.98 -19.78
CA GLN A 62 20.62 12.34 -19.13
C GLN A 62 20.18 11.60 -17.84
N PRO A 63 20.64 10.36 -17.61
CA PRO A 63 20.27 9.59 -16.42
C PRO A 63 20.60 10.28 -15.10
N MET A 64 21.69 11.05 -15.04
CA MET A 64 22.11 11.72 -13.81
C MET A 64 21.10 12.77 -13.32
N VAL A 65 20.41 13.46 -14.24
CA VAL A 65 19.37 14.44 -13.89
C VAL A 65 18.23 13.74 -13.14
N TRP A 66 17.65 12.70 -13.75
CA TRP A 66 16.51 11.98 -13.15
C TRP A 66 16.88 11.17 -11.91
N LYS A 67 18.09 10.59 -11.87
CA LYS A 67 18.58 9.90 -10.67
C LYS A 67 18.81 10.84 -9.50
N ARG A 68 19.23 12.08 -9.75
CA ARG A 68 19.32 13.11 -8.70
C ARG A 68 17.93 13.50 -8.20
N ILE A 69 16.99 13.78 -9.12
CA ILE A 69 15.60 14.06 -8.76
C ILE A 69 15.04 12.93 -7.90
N LEU A 70 15.19 11.67 -8.32
CA LEU A 70 14.70 10.51 -7.56
C LEU A 70 15.21 10.46 -6.11
N ARG A 71 16.45 10.89 -5.86
CA ARG A 71 17.02 10.91 -4.49
C ARG A 71 16.39 11.98 -3.60
N THR A 72 15.90 13.05 -4.20
CA THR A 72 15.26 14.18 -3.51
C THR A 72 13.76 14.20 -3.70
N PHE A 73 13.17 13.17 -4.30
CA PHE A 73 11.75 13.14 -4.60
C PHE A 73 10.97 12.61 -3.40
N HIS A 74 9.90 13.30 -3.01
CA HIS A 74 9.24 13.04 -1.72
C HIS A 74 7.89 12.36 -1.85
N LEU A 75 7.33 12.25 -3.06
CA LEU A 75 6.11 11.48 -3.25
C LEU A 75 6.41 9.98 -3.24
N PRO A 76 5.45 9.15 -2.78
CA PRO A 76 5.60 7.70 -2.82
C PRO A 76 5.89 7.22 -4.26
N LEU A 77 7.06 6.62 -4.45
CA LEU A 77 7.48 6.04 -5.72
C LEU A 77 6.96 4.60 -5.86
N PRO A 78 6.46 4.19 -7.04
CA PRO A 78 6.08 2.80 -7.26
C PRO A 78 7.28 1.88 -6.99
N PRO A 79 7.08 0.75 -6.29
CA PRO A 79 8.16 -0.21 -6.09
C PRO A 79 8.54 -0.76 -7.46
N LEU A 80 9.84 -0.83 -7.69
CA LEU A 80 10.38 -1.45 -8.88
C LEU A 80 10.52 -2.96 -8.66
N PRO A 81 10.48 -3.76 -9.72
CA PRO A 81 10.93 -5.14 -9.64
C PRO A 81 12.39 -5.16 -9.18
N PRO A 82 12.77 -5.91 -8.14
CA PRO A 82 14.11 -5.91 -7.57
C PRO A 82 15.07 -6.71 -8.46
N THR A 83 15.44 -6.13 -9.60
CA THR A 83 16.30 -6.74 -10.61
C THR A 83 17.49 -5.85 -10.90
N ILE A 84 18.57 -6.44 -11.42
CA ILE A 84 19.78 -5.69 -11.78
C ILE A 84 19.47 -4.54 -12.76
N ARG A 85 18.45 -4.69 -13.62
CA ARG A 85 18.02 -3.64 -14.56
C ARG A 85 17.42 -2.43 -13.84
N TYR A 86 16.72 -2.65 -12.74
CA TYR A 86 16.06 -1.60 -11.98
C TYR A 86 16.88 -1.12 -10.79
N SER A 87 18.06 -1.70 -10.53
CA SER A 87 18.98 -1.20 -9.52
C SER A 87 19.38 0.24 -9.81
N PHE A 88 19.62 1.04 -8.77
CA PHE A 88 19.83 2.48 -8.94
C PHE A 88 21.00 2.83 -9.89
N PRO A 89 22.15 2.12 -9.86
CA PRO A 89 23.22 2.33 -10.84
C PRO A 89 22.82 2.01 -12.28
N SER A 90 22.02 0.96 -12.49
CA SER A 90 21.59 0.50 -13.83
C SER A 90 20.31 1.15 -14.34
N LEU A 91 19.57 1.85 -13.47
CA LEU A 91 18.29 2.44 -13.80
C LEU A 91 18.46 3.42 -14.98
N SER A 92 17.75 3.17 -16.07
CA SER A 92 17.84 4.06 -17.25
C SER A 92 17.18 5.42 -16.97
N SER A 93 17.52 6.44 -17.76
CA SER A 93 16.87 7.74 -17.62
C SER A 93 15.37 7.67 -17.87
N LEU A 94 14.91 6.82 -18.80
CA LEU A 94 13.48 6.65 -19.09
C LEU A 94 12.74 6.05 -17.90
N GLU A 95 13.27 4.99 -17.29
CA GLU A 95 12.60 4.36 -16.15
C GLU A 95 12.61 5.29 -14.92
N ALA A 96 13.70 6.03 -14.71
CA ALA A 96 13.78 7.03 -13.65
C ALA A 96 12.75 8.17 -13.85
N GLU A 97 12.63 8.67 -15.08
CA GLU A 97 11.63 9.66 -15.47
C GLU A 97 10.20 9.10 -15.29
N ARG A 98 9.94 7.86 -15.69
CA ARG A 98 8.64 7.20 -15.52
C ARG A 98 8.20 7.14 -14.07
N LEU A 99 9.11 6.79 -13.16
CA LEU A 99 8.82 6.73 -11.73
C LEU A 99 8.35 8.09 -11.19
N VAL A 100 9.13 9.14 -11.45
CA VAL A 100 8.85 10.51 -11.00
C VAL A 100 7.53 11.00 -11.58
N ILE A 101 7.36 10.88 -12.90
CA ILE A 101 6.17 11.42 -13.56
C ILE A 101 4.91 10.64 -13.21
N ARG A 102 5.00 9.31 -13.10
CA ARG A 102 3.87 8.48 -12.69
C ARG A 102 3.42 8.85 -11.28
N ALA A 103 4.35 9.04 -10.34
CA ALA A 103 4.02 9.46 -8.98
C ALA A 103 3.40 10.86 -8.92
N LEU A 104 3.92 11.84 -9.66
CA LEU A 104 3.33 13.18 -9.76
C LEU A 104 1.93 13.14 -10.37
N ALA A 105 1.77 12.44 -11.49
CA ALA A 105 0.50 12.39 -12.18
C ALA A 105 -0.55 11.56 -11.43
N ALA A 106 -0.11 10.54 -10.67
CA ALA A 106 -0.93 9.80 -9.72
C ALA A 106 -1.51 10.74 -8.66
N GLU A 107 -0.64 11.50 -7.99
CA GLU A 107 -1.04 12.44 -6.94
C GLU A 107 -2.00 13.50 -7.48
N ALA A 108 -1.64 14.08 -8.62
CA ALA A 108 -2.44 15.08 -9.31
C ALA A 108 -3.83 14.53 -9.68
N ASN A 109 -3.90 13.39 -10.37
CA ASN A 109 -5.17 12.83 -10.79
C ASN A 109 -6.03 12.43 -9.59
N TRP A 110 -5.46 11.83 -8.55
CA TRP A 110 -6.23 11.37 -7.40
C TRP A 110 -6.78 12.51 -6.56
N ARG A 111 -6.04 13.61 -6.43
CA ARG A 111 -6.51 14.85 -5.77
C ARG A 111 -7.45 15.70 -6.62
N SER A 112 -7.62 15.37 -7.90
CA SER A 112 -8.57 16.05 -8.78
C SER A 112 -10.01 15.90 -8.25
N THR A 113 -10.84 16.91 -8.53
CA THR A 113 -12.31 16.84 -8.32
C THR A 113 -12.97 15.81 -9.23
N MET A 114 -12.34 15.49 -10.37
CA MET A 114 -12.81 14.51 -11.34
C MET A 114 -11.62 13.63 -11.76
N PRO A 115 -11.23 12.64 -10.93
CA PRO A 115 -10.20 11.69 -11.30
C PRO A 115 -10.67 10.88 -12.52
N LYS A 116 -9.77 10.59 -13.45
CA LYS A 116 -10.09 9.85 -14.68
C LYS A 116 -9.02 8.84 -15.06
N SER A 117 -9.41 7.76 -15.75
CA SER A 117 -8.41 6.89 -16.37
C SER A 117 -7.90 7.52 -17.67
N TYR A 118 -6.59 7.46 -17.89
CA TYR A 118 -5.93 7.93 -19.10
C TYR A 118 -5.86 6.87 -20.20
N LYS A 119 -5.77 5.60 -19.81
CA LYS A 119 -5.73 4.47 -20.74
C LYS A 119 -6.59 3.33 -20.21
N ALA A 120 -7.23 2.62 -21.13
CA ALA A 120 -7.95 1.40 -20.84
C ALA A 120 -7.52 0.35 -21.87
N TRP A 121 -7.25 -0.86 -21.42
CA TRP A 121 -6.87 -1.97 -22.26
C TRP A 121 -7.68 -3.20 -21.91
N ARG A 122 -7.75 -4.10 -22.87
CA ARG A 122 -8.38 -5.41 -22.75
C ARG A 122 -7.41 -6.44 -23.29
N PHE A 123 -7.17 -7.51 -22.56
CA PHE A 123 -6.36 -8.63 -23.03
C PHE A 123 -6.95 -9.98 -22.60
N SER A 124 -6.65 -11.03 -23.34
CA SER A 124 -7.13 -12.38 -23.05
C SER A 124 -6.36 -12.99 -21.88
N ALA A 125 -7.10 -13.60 -20.95
CA ALA A 125 -6.56 -14.40 -19.86
C ALA A 125 -6.35 -15.88 -20.26
N TYR A 126 -6.79 -16.28 -21.46
CA TYR A 126 -6.72 -17.66 -21.98
C TYR A 126 -7.51 -18.70 -21.18
N GLY A 127 -8.32 -18.26 -20.22
CA GLY A 127 -9.25 -19.05 -19.41
C GLY A 127 -10.14 -18.12 -18.61
N GLU A 128 -11.17 -18.67 -17.98
CA GLU A 128 -12.11 -17.91 -17.15
C GLU A 128 -11.43 -17.46 -15.86
N VAL A 129 -11.28 -16.16 -15.67
CA VAL A 129 -10.59 -15.60 -14.50
C VAL A 129 -11.49 -15.71 -13.27
N MET A 130 -10.92 -16.24 -12.20
CA MET A 130 -11.58 -16.52 -10.94
C MET A 130 -11.17 -15.57 -9.82
N SER A 131 -9.93 -15.08 -9.88
CA SER A 131 -9.34 -14.16 -8.91
C SER A 131 -8.13 -13.49 -9.55
N LEU A 132 -7.82 -12.27 -9.11
CA LEU A 132 -6.69 -11.47 -9.59
C LEU A 132 -5.82 -11.08 -8.40
N LYS A 133 -4.53 -10.84 -8.64
CA LYS A 133 -3.65 -10.11 -7.73
C LYS A 133 -2.59 -9.32 -8.48
N ILE A 134 -2.57 -8.01 -8.34
CA ILE A 134 -1.49 -7.17 -8.89
C ILE A 134 -0.29 -7.25 -7.94
N VAL A 135 0.90 -7.54 -8.49
CA VAL A 135 2.15 -7.50 -7.72
C VAL A 135 2.53 -6.03 -7.52
N PRO A 136 2.98 -5.62 -6.31
CA PRO A 136 3.27 -4.20 -6.02
C PRO A 136 4.07 -3.51 -7.13
N GLY A 137 3.62 -2.33 -7.55
CA GLY A 137 4.25 -1.57 -8.65
C GLY A 137 3.69 -1.90 -10.04
N GLY A 138 2.79 -2.88 -10.14
CA GLY A 138 1.93 -3.11 -11.30
C GLY A 138 2.60 -3.71 -12.53
N LYS A 139 3.89 -4.08 -12.46
CA LYS A 139 4.58 -4.74 -13.58
C LYS A 139 4.10 -6.17 -13.81
N TYR A 140 3.60 -6.84 -12.78
CA TYR A 140 3.08 -8.20 -12.91
C TYR A 140 1.69 -8.33 -12.32
N LEU A 141 0.90 -9.22 -12.91
CA LEU A 141 -0.43 -9.58 -12.46
C LEU A 141 -0.51 -11.11 -12.35
N VAL A 142 -0.96 -11.62 -11.21
CA VAL A 142 -1.26 -13.03 -11.00
C VAL A 142 -2.76 -13.23 -11.18
N ALA A 143 -3.16 -14.24 -11.94
CA ALA A 143 -4.56 -14.63 -12.06
C ALA A 143 -4.74 -16.10 -11.72
N SER A 144 -5.81 -16.42 -10.99
CA SER A 144 -6.37 -17.77 -10.98
C SER A 144 -7.36 -17.88 -12.14
N ILE A 145 -7.20 -18.88 -12.99
CA ILE A 145 -8.07 -19.11 -14.15
C ILE A 145 -8.63 -20.54 -14.16
N ARG A 146 -9.75 -20.72 -14.86
CA ARG A 146 -10.37 -22.00 -15.19
C ARG A 146 -10.30 -22.22 -16.71
N GLU A 147 -9.69 -23.31 -17.15
CA GLU A 147 -9.42 -23.63 -18.57
C GLU A 147 -10.38 -24.71 -19.13
N GLY A 148 -11.47 -24.95 -18.44
CA GLY A 148 -12.45 -25.99 -18.73
C GLY A 148 -13.03 -26.54 -17.43
N GLU A 149 -13.82 -27.59 -17.54
CA GLU A 149 -14.38 -28.26 -16.35
C GLU A 149 -13.26 -28.82 -15.47
N ASN A 150 -13.23 -28.41 -14.21
CA ASN A 150 -12.29 -28.87 -13.19
C ASN A 150 -10.79 -28.70 -13.54
N ARG A 151 -10.45 -27.82 -14.50
CA ARG A 151 -9.06 -27.51 -14.84
C ARG A 151 -8.74 -26.09 -14.45
N TYR A 152 -7.92 -25.94 -13.43
CA TYR A 152 -7.54 -24.65 -12.90
C TYR A 152 -6.05 -24.38 -13.14
N ALA A 153 -5.69 -23.12 -13.20
CA ALA A 153 -4.30 -22.71 -13.26
C ALA A 153 -4.08 -21.38 -12.54
N VAL A 154 -2.85 -21.18 -12.07
CA VAL A 154 -2.33 -19.87 -11.72
C VAL A 154 -1.43 -19.42 -12.86
N VAL A 155 -1.69 -18.24 -13.42
CA VAL A 155 -0.88 -17.67 -14.49
C VAL A 155 -0.41 -16.26 -14.11
N LEU A 156 0.87 -16.03 -14.37
CA LEU A 156 1.56 -14.78 -14.14
C LEU A 156 1.65 -14.04 -15.47
N PHE A 157 1.06 -12.86 -15.52
CA PHE A 157 1.14 -11.92 -16.62
C PHE A 157 2.23 -10.88 -16.36
N MET A 158 2.99 -10.58 -17.40
CA MET A 158 3.80 -9.37 -17.46
C MET A 158 2.98 -8.25 -18.07
N MET A 159 2.88 -7.16 -17.34
CA MET A 159 2.22 -5.93 -17.72
C MET A 159 3.25 -4.98 -18.35
N GLU A 160 2.81 -4.14 -19.27
CA GLU A 160 3.66 -3.18 -19.99
C GLU A 160 4.81 -3.84 -20.77
N HIS A 161 4.59 -5.04 -21.32
CA HIS A 161 5.59 -5.71 -22.16
C HIS A 161 5.89 -4.89 -23.43
N ARG A 162 7.15 -4.82 -23.84
CA ARG A 162 7.61 -3.88 -24.89
C ARG A 162 6.91 -4.07 -26.25
N VAL A 163 6.49 -5.30 -26.54
CA VAL A 163 5.82 -5.67 -27.79
C VAL A 163 4.29 -5.81 -27.61
N LYS A 164 3.83 -6.15 -26.41
CA LYS A 164 2.43 -6.48 -26.13
C LYS A 164 2.04 -5.81 -24.82
N THR A 165 0.85 -5.21 -24.72
CA THR A 165 0.43 -4.52 -23.48
C THR A 165 0.47 -5.42 -22.25
N ALA A 166 0.02 -6.67 -22.38
CA ALA A 166 0.15 -7.71 -21.36
C ALA A 166 0.38 -9.07 -22.01
N TYR A 167 1.12 -9.97 -21.34
CA TYR A 167 1.38 -11.31 -21.86
C TYR A 167 1.63 -12.33 -20.73
N PRO A 168 1.09 -13.57 -20.82
CA PRO A 168 1.35 -14.62 -19.84
C PRO A 168 2.79 -15.11 -19.93
N VAL A 169 3.58 -14.91 -18.89
CA VAL A 169 5.01 -15.29 -18.84
C VAL A 169 5.26 -16.60 -18.10
N ALA A 170 4.34 -17.01 -17.24
CA ALA A 170 4.42 -18.28 -16.53
C ALA A 170 3.02 -18.82 -16.23
N LYS A 171 2.87 -20.15 -16.22
CA LYS A 171 1.63 -20.83 -15.86
C LYS A 171 1.92 -22.11 -15.08
N ILE A 172 1.12 -22.40 -14.07
CA ILE A 172 1.13 -23.67 -13.34
C ILE A 172 -0.30 -24.17 -13.17
N ALA A 173 -0.53 -25.44 -13.50
CA ALA A 173 -1.82 -26.08 -13.28
C ALA A 173 -2.07 -26.26 -11.77
N THR A 174 -3.31 -26.04 -11.34
CA THR A 174 -3.76 -26.29 -9.97
C THR A 174 -4.93 -27.28 -9.98
N PRO A 175 -5.04 -28.17 -8.97
CA PRO A 175 -6.15 -29.11 -8.88
C PRO A 175 -7.52 -28.44 -8.68
N SER A 176 -7.55 -27.27 -8.04
CA SER A 176 -8.76 -26.49 -7.76
C SER A 176 -8.48 -24.99 -7.88
N LYS A 177 -9.53 -24.17 -7.73
CA LYS A 177 -9.45 -22.69 -7.73
C LYS A 177 -8.46 -22.19 -6.67
N ALA A 178 -7.66 -21.19 -7.04
CA ALA A 178 -6.74 -20.51 -6.13
C ALA A 178 -7.42 -19.26 -5.53
N TYR A 179 -7.86 -19.39 -4.29
CA TYR A 179 -8.51 -18.35 -3.49
C TYR A 179 -7.49 -17.49 -2.74
N LYS A 180 -7.92 -16.30 -2.29
CA LYS A 180 -7.12 -15.41 -1.42
C LYS A 180 -5.68 -15.20 -1.92
N LEU A 181 -5.55 -14.91 -3.21
CA LEU A 181 -4.25 -14.66 -3.84
C LEU A 181 -3.53 -13.49 -3.15
N ALA A 182 -2.30 -13.73 -2.72
CA ALA A 182 -1.36 -12.69 -2.35
C ALA A 182 -0.08 -12.86 -3.16
N ALA A 183 0.55 -11.75 -3.56
CA ALA A 183 1.79 -11.77 -4.31
C ALA A 183 2.67 -10.58 -3.93
N LYS A 184 3.95 -10.84 -3.66
CA LYS A 184 4.96 -9.80 -3.34
C LYS A 184 6.33 -10.18 -3.91
N TYR A 185 7.20 -9.20 -4.10
CA TYR A 185 8.61 -9.47 -4.40
C TYR A 185 9.35 -9.87 -3.13
N MET A 186 9.97 -11.04 -3.13
CA MET A 186 10.66 -11.57 -1.95
C MET A 186 11.88 -12.39 -2.38
N ARG A 187 12.88 -12.46 -1.51
CA ARG A 187 14.05 -13.34 -1.68
C ARG A 187 13.73 -14.72 -1.11
N TYR A 188 14.03 -15.77 -1.85
CA TYR A 188 13.95 -17.15 -1.38
C TYR A 188 15.15 -17.93 -1.90
N GLU A 189 15.88 -18.62 -0.99
CA GLU A 189 17.12 -19.33 -1.32
C GLU A 189 18.15 -18.44 -2.07
N ASN A 190 18.32 -17.19 -1.60
CA ASN A 190 19.19 -16.16 -2.19
C ASN A 190 18.80 -15.67 -3.60
N GLU A 191 17.64 -16.07 -4.12
CA GLU A 191 17.16 -15.65 -5.43
C GLU A 191 15.95 -14.72 -5.26
N MET A 192 15.96 -13.57 -5.96
CA MET A 192 14.80 -12.68 -5.98
C MET A 192 13.71 -13.22 -6.91
N GLY A 193 12.48 -13.26 -6.44
CA GLY A 193 11.33 -13.72 -7.20
C GLY A 193 10.03 -13.04 -6.79
N ILE A 194 8.96 -13.48 -7.42
CA ILE A 194 7.59 -13.20 -7.01
C ILE A 194 7.15 -14.37 -6.14
N MET A 195 6.93 -14.10 -4.86
CA MET A 195 6.30 -15.04 -3.94
C MET A 195 4.79 -14.92 -4.08
N ILE A 196 4.11 -16.04 -4.29
CA ILE A 196 2.66 -16.11 -4.48
C ILE A 196 2.09 -17.07 -3.43
N SER A 197 1.15 -16.60 -2.61
CA SER A 197 0.38 -17.47 -1.72
C SER A 197 -1.07 -17.53 -2.17
N TYR A 198 -1.68 -18.71 -2.00
CA TYR A 198 -3.11 -18.91 -2.24
C TYR A 198 -3.65 -20.07 -1.42
N VAL A 199 -4.94 -20.01 -1.13
CA VAL A 199 -5.68 -21.10 -0.48
C VAL A 199 -6.38 -21.89 -1.58
N ARG A 200 -6.38 -23.21 -1.48
CA ARG A 200 -7.22 -24.09 -2.30
C ARG A 200 -8.05 -25.00 -1.40
N ARG A 201 -9.18 -25.45 -1.93
CA ARG A 201 -10.09 -26.38 -1.27
C ARG A 201 -10.05 -27.71 -2.01
N GLU A 202 -10.06 -28.82 -1.27
CA GLU A 202 -10.14 -30.17 -1.83
C GLU A 202 -11.10 -31.02 -0.98
N PRO A 203 -11.86 -31.95 -1.58
CA PRO A 203 -12.56 -32.97 -0.81
C PRO A 203 -11.57 -33.76 0.05
N LYS A 204 -11.91 -33.98 1.32
CA LYS A 204 -11.03 -34.65 2.29
C LYS A 204 -10.77 -36.11 1.93
N ARG A 205 -11.74 -36.77 1.28
CA ARG A 205 -11.67 -38.18 0.87
C ARG A 205 -11.67 -38.29 -0.65
N GLU A 206 -10.92 -39.26 -1.17
CA GLU A 206 -10.88 -39.53 -2.61
C GLU A 206 -12.25 -39.98 -3.15
N SER A 207 -13.04 -40.71 -2.34
CA SER A 207 -14.42 -41.11 -2.69
C SER A 207 -15.31 -39.91 -3.00
N ASP A 208 -15.14 -38.82 -2.27
CA ASP A 208 -15.95 -37.61 -2.39
C ASP A 208 -15.56 -36.83 -3.65
N ARG A 209 -14.27 -36.91 -4.05
CA ARG A 209 -13.81 -36.40 -5.36
C ARG A 209 -14.44 -37.18 -6.51
N MET A 210 -14.54 -38.50 -6.39
CA MET A 210 -15.16 -39.36 -7.40
C MET A 210 -16.68 -39.16 -7.52
N ALA A 211 -17.33 -38.59 -6.49
CA ALA A 211 -18.75 -38.27 -6.50
C ALA A 211 -19.09 -37.02 -7.34
N GLY A 212 -18.10 -36.35 -7.93
CA GLY A 212 -18.31 -35.23 -8.84
C GLY A 212 -18.65 -33.90 -8.16
N VAL A 213 -18.41 -33.78 -6.84
CA VAL A 213 -18.61 -32.52 -6.11
C VAL A 213 -17.39 -31.62 -6.32
N ASP A 214 -17.52 -30.56 -7.13
CA ASP A 214 -16.48 -29.53 -7.22
C ASP A 214 -16.64 -28.51 -6.07
N VAL A 215 -15.74 -28.61 -5.09
CA VAL A 215 -15.67 -27.66 -3.97
C VAL A 215 -15.22 -26.25 -4.41
N SER A 216 -14.71 -26.12 -5.64
CA SER A 216 -14.20 -24.86 -6.20
C SER A 216 -15.30 -23.90 -6.64
N ASP A 217 -16.50 -24.40 -6.92
CA ASP A 217 -17.65 -23.59 -7.37
C ASP A 217 -18.30 -22.79 -6.23
N TYR A 218 -17.95 -23.12 -4.98
CA TYR A 218 -18.50 -22.47 -3.80
C TYR A 218 -17.78 -21.13 -3.52
N SER A 219 -18.56 -20.13 -3.10
CA SER A 219 -18.07 -18.78 -2.78
C SER A 219 -16.99 -18.80 -1.68
N GLU A 220 -16.05 -17.84 -1.74
CA GLU A 220 -15.06 -17.62 -0.69
C GLU A 220 -15.56 -16.72 0.44
N ASP A 221 -16.58 -15.91 0.16
CA ASP A 221 -17.05 -14.83 1.03
C ASP A 221 -18.16 -15.28 2.01
N HIS A 222 -18.60 -16.54 1.92
CA HIS A 222 -19.68 -17.07 2.73
C HIS A 222 -19.23 -18.28 3.54
N VAL A 223 -19.79 -18.40 4.74
CA VAL A 223 -19.74 -19.65 5.52
C VAL A 223 -20.64 -20.64 4.80
N ILE A 224 -20.03 -21.71 4.28
CA ILE A 224 -20.71 -22.68 3.43
C ILE A 224 -20.61 -24.04 4.11
N ASP A 225 -21.77 -24.67 4.29
CA ASP A 225 -21.87 -26.07 4.67
C ASP A 225 -21.65 -26.93 3.42
N PHE A 226 -20.41 -27.37 3.24
CA PHE A 226 -20.07 -28.22 2.10
C PHE A 226 -20.78 -29.59 2.23
N PRO A 227 -21.29 -30.16 1.12
CA PRO A 227 -21.92 -31.48 1.13
C PRO A 227 -20.94 -32.61 1.43
N VAL A 228 -19.63 -32.32 1.37
CA VAL A 228 -18.53 -33.24 1.67
C VAL A 228 -17.54 -32.56 2.61
N PRO A 229 -16.84 -33.30 3.50
CA PRO A 229 -15.80 -32.71 4.31
C PRO A 229 -14.68 -32.11 3.42
N VAL A 230 -14.33 -30.85 3.64
CA VAL A 230 -13.31 -30.14 2.87
C VAL A 230 -12.00 -30.04 3.64
N ARG A 231 -10.89 -30.26 2.95
CA ARG A 231 -9.54 -29.92 3.40
C ARG A 231 -9.10 -28.65 2.69
N CYS A 232 -8.59 -27.68 3.44
CA CYS A 232 -7.98 -26.48 2.90
C CYS A 232 -6.46 -26.65 2.82
N GLU A 233 -5.87 -26.18 1.73
CA GLU A 233 -4.42 -26.17 1.56
C GLU A 233 -3.94 -24.75 1.21
N LEU A 234 -3.10 -24.19 2.08
CA LEU A 234 -2.40 -22.95 1.83
C LEU A 234 -1.09 -23.27 1.11
N ASN A 235 -1.01 -22.87 -0.15
CA ASN A 235 0.12 -23.11 -1.03
C ASN A 235 0.94 -21.83 -1.16
N VAL A 236 2.26 -21.97 -1.19
CA VAL A 236 3.19 -20.88 -1.49
C VAL A 236 4.11 -21.29 -2.62
N LEU A 237 4.14 -20.47 -3.66
CA LEU A 237 4.99 -20.63 -4.84
C LEU A 237 6.01 -19.49 -4.90
N HIS A 238 7.20 -19.80 -5.39
CA HIS A 238 8.22 -18.82 -5.73
C HIS A 238 8.47 -18.87 -7.24
N CYS A 239 8.36 -17.71 -7.90
CA CYS A 239 8.68 -17.55 -9.31
C CYS A 239 9.91 -16.64 -9.46
N PRO A 240 11.11 -17.19 -9.71
CA PRO A 240 12.33 -16.38 -9.84
C PRO A 240 12.24 -15.31 -10.93
N LEU A 241 12.70 -14.09 -10.64
CA LEU A 241 12.75 -13.02 -11.64
C LEU A 241 13.72 -13.35 -12.78
N SER A 242 14.74 -14.16 -12.51
CA SER A 242 15.68 -14.70 -13.51
C SER A 242 14.94 -15.47 -14.62
N ALA A 243 13.99 -16.33 -14.26
CA ALA A 243 13.17 -17.09 -15.20
C ALA A 243 12.23 -16.17 -16.00
N ILE A 244 11.64 -15.17 -15.33
CA ILE A 244 10.73 -14.21 -15.97
C ILE A 244 11.46 -13.30 -16.97
N HIS A 245 12.72 -12.91 -16.71
CA HIS A 245 13.50 -12.08 -17.63
C HIS A 245 13.75 -12.74 -18.98
N VAL A 246 13.80 -14.08 -19.02
CA VAL A 246 13.94 -14.80 -20.29
C VAL A 246 12.71 -14.54 -21.18
N ALA A 247 11.53 -14.46 -20.58
CA ALA A 247 10.27 -14.15 -21.26
C ALA A 247 10.10 -12.64 -21.58
N GLU A 248 10.85 -11.75 -20.92
CA GLU A 248 10.81 -10.29 -21.18
C GLU A 248 11.59 -9.88 -22.44
N ASP A 249 12.48 -10.73 -22.95
CA ASP A 249 13.44 -10.35 -23.98
C ASP A 249 12.76 -9.90 -25.28
N PRO A 250 12.81 -8.60 -25.64
CA PRO A 250 12.08 -8.08 -26.80
C PRO A 250 12.61 -8.63 -28.13
N ARG A 251 13.80 -9.24 -28.15
CA ARG A 251 14.36 -9.89 -29.35
C ARG A 251 13.60 -11.17 -29.72
N PHE A 252 12.83 -11.73 -28.80
CA PHE A 252 12.00 -12.91 -29.00
C PHE A 252 10.56 -12.54 -28.69
N PRO A 253 9.84 -11.88 -29.62
CA PRO A 253 8.48 -11.42 -29.35
C PRO A 253 7.55 -12.57 -28.96
N PRO A 254 6.70 -12.38 -27.94
CA PRO A 254 5.80 -13.44 -27.50
C PRO A 254 4.82 -13.89 -28.59
N GLY A 255 4.66 -15.21 -28.74
CA GLY A 255 3.85 -15.84 -29.79
C GLY A 255 4.62 -16.16 -31.08
N THR A 256 5.91 -15.84 -31.16
CA THR A 256 6.78 -16.32 -32.25
C THR A 256 7.31 -17.73 -31.96
N SER A 257 7.62 -18.50 -33.01
CA SER A 257 8.23 -19.84 -32.85
C SER A 257 9.57 -19.79 -32.11
N ALA A 258 10.38 -18.74 -32.34
CA ALA A 258 11.63 -18.52 -31.64
C ALA A 258 11.43 -18.25 -30.14
N TYR A 259 10.37 -17.53 -29.76
CA TYR A 259 9.99 -17.35 -28.37
C TYR A 259 9.59 -18.69 -27.73
N THR A 260 8.70 -19.45 -28.37
CA THR A 260 8.26 -20.76 -27.87
C THR A 260 9.43 -21.72 -27.68
N ALA A 261 10.29 -21.89 -28.70
CA ALA A 261 11.48 -22.73 -28.60
C ALA A 261 12.41 -22.31 -27.45
N ARG A 262 12.54 -21.01 -27.21
CA ARG A 262 13.33 -20.49 -26.09
C ARG A 262 12.69 -20.79 -24.73
N ILE A 263 11.39 -20.60 -24.59
CA ILE A 263 10.67 -20.89 -23.34
C ILE A 263 10.65 -22.38 -23.04
N ASP A 264 10.48 -23.23 -24.05
CA ASP A 264 10.48 -24.70 -23.89
C ASP A 264 11.82 -25.26 -23.38
N THR A 265 12.92 -24.52 -23.59
CA THR A 265 14.23 -24.89 -23.04
C THR A 265 14.43 -24.47 -21.58
N GLN A 266 13.54 -23.65 -21.02
CA GLN A 266 13.64 -23.20 -19.63
C GLN A 266 13.02 -24.21 -18.67
N LEU A 267 13.55 -24.25 -17.45
CA LEU A 267 12.91 -24.98 -16.36
C LEU A 267 11.54 -24.36 -16.02
N PRO A 268 10.59 -25.14 -15.47
CA PRO A 268 9.32 -24.61 -15.00
C PRO A 268 9.54 -23.41 -14.06
N PRO A 269 8.91 -22.25 -14.34
CA PRO A 269 9.22 -21.01 -13.65
C PRO A 269 8.72 -20.96 -12.20
N PHE A 270 7.80 -21.86 -11.82
CA PHE A 270 7.26 -21.92 -10.46
C PHE A 270 7.93 -23.02 -9.65
N ARG A 271 8.43 -22.66 -8.46
CA ARG A 271 8.92 -23.60 -7.44
C ARG A 271 7.91 -23.64 -6.30
N SER A 272 7.49 -24.84 -5.89
CA SER A 272 6.67 -25.00 -4.69
C SER A 272 7.55 -24.82 -3.46
N VAL A 273 7.26 -23.80 -2.65
CA VAL A 273 8.02 -23.48 -1.43
C VAL A 273 7.45 -24.25 -0.26
N THR A 274 6.13 -24.15 -0.06
CA THR A 274 5.48 -24.86 1.04
C THR A 274 3.99 -25.08 0.80
N VAL A 275 3.45 -26.12 1.45
CA VAL A 275 2.03 -26.42 1.50
C VAL A 275 1.64 -26.69 2.94
N ILE A 276 0.67 -25.93 3.46
CA ILE A 276 0.10 -26.13 4.80
C ILE A 276 -1.31 -26.68 4.62
N ARG A 277 -1.57 -27.85 5.18
CA ARG A 277 -2.88 -28.51 5.12
C ARG A 277 -3.63 -28.29 6.42
N SER A 278 -4.90 -27.93 6.33
CA SER A 278 -5.81 -27.84 7.46
C SER A 278 -7.18 -28.43 7.10
N ASN A 279 -7.89 -28.92 8.11
CA ASN A 279 -9.31 -29.28 7.98
C ASN A 279 -10.24 -28.09 8.22
N THR A 280 -9.69 -26.94 8.58
CA THR A 280 -10.42 -25.68 8.78
C THR A 280 -9.97 -24.68 7.73
N ALA A 281 -10.82 -23.69 7.44
CA ALA A 281 -10.49 -22.66 6.47
C ALA A 281 -9.34 -21.77 6.95
N PHE A 282 -8.60 -21.21 5.99
CA PHE A 282 -7.69 -20.11 6.26
C PHE A 282 -8.43 -18.81 5.96
N ASP A 283 -8.64 -17.97 6.97
CA ASP A 283 -9.48 -16.79 6.88
C ASP A 283 -8.74 -15.61 6.26
N PHE A 284 -7.47 -15.43 6.64
CA PHE A 284 -6.61 -14.37 6.13
C PHE A 284 -5.20 -14.89 5.91
N THR A 285 -4.51 -14.30 4.94
CA THR A 285 -3.11 -14.60 4.64
C THR A 285 -2.35 -13.31 4.36
N ASP A 286 -1.09 -13.26 4.79
CA ASP A 286 -0.15 -12.22 4.39
C ASP A 286 1.24 -12.87 4.20
N ILE A 287 2.06 -12.27 3.35
CA ILE A 287 3.44 -12.69 3.12
C ILE A 287 4.33 -11.46 3.21
N ASP A 288 5.44 -11.52 3.93
CA ASP A 288 6.41 -10.42 3.95
C ASP A 288 7.80 -10.88 4.37
N VAL A 289 8.78 -9.99 4.26
CA VAL A 289 10.16 -10.25 4.68
C VAL A 289 10.34 -9.75 6.12
N LEU A 290 10.79 -10.62 7.01
CA LEU A 290 11.18 -10.28 8.39
C LEU A 290 12.64 -10.66 8.58
N ASP A 291 13.48 -9.69 8.95
CA ASP A 291 14.93 -9.86 9.15
C ASP A 291 15.62 -10.57 7.96
N GLY A 292 15.25 -10.19 6.73
CA GLY A 292 15.77 -10.77 5.50
C GLY A 292 15.24 -12.18 5.16
N ALA A 293 14.42 -12.78 6.02
CA ALA A 293 13.79 -14.07 5.77
C ALA A 293 12.32 -13.90 5.30
N PRO A 294 11.88 -14.67 4.29
CA PRO A 294 10.50 -14.65 3.85
C PRO A 294 9.57 -15.39 4.84
N TYR A 295 8.51 -14.73 5.28
CA TYR A 295 7.47 -15.28 6.17
C TYR A 295 6.12 -15.36 5.48
N LEU A 296 5.37 -16.39 5.86
CA LEU A 296 3.94 -16.54 5.62
C LEU A 296 3.20 -16.43 6.95
N VAL A 297 2.19 -15.58 6.99
CA VAL A 297 1.24 -15.50 8.10
C VAL A 297 -0.13 -15.92 7.60
N ALA A 298 -0.81 -16.77 8.37
CA ALA A 298 -2.16 -17.23 8.05
C ALA A 298 -3.02 -17.30 9.30
N VAL A 299 -4.28 -16.95 9.17
CA VAL A 299 -5.26 -17.07 10.24
C VAL A 299 -6.09 -18.32 10.01
N GLN A 300 -6.19 -19.15 11.03
CA GLN A 300 -7.00 -20.35 11.07
C GLN A 300 -7.92 -20.23 12.28
N GLU A 301 -9.17 -19.83 12.07
CA GLU A 301 -10.10 -19.47 13.15
C GLU A 301 -9.49 -18.36 14.03
N ARG A 302 -9.00 -18.71 15.23
CA ARG A 302 -8.35 -17.78 16.18
C ARG A 302 -6.87 -18.05 16.40
N VAL A 303 -6.32 -18.99 15.63
CA VAL A 303 -4.90 -19.31 15.67
C VAL A 303 -4.23 -18.60 14.51
N ILE A 304 -3.27 -17.76 14.83
CA ILE A 304 -2.40 -17.12 13.86
C ILE A 304 -1.16 -18.00 13.72
N LEU A 305 -0.93 -18.48 12.50
CA LEU A 305 0.22 -19.27 12.11
C LEU A 305 1.26 -18.36 11.48
N PHE A 306 2.48 -18.41 11.98
CA PHE A 306 3.66 -17.81 11.35
C PHE A 306 4.54 -18.94 10.83
N LYS A 307 4.99 -18.83 9.59
CA LYS A 307 5.92 -19.79 9.00
C LYS A 307 7.05 -19.05 8.33
N ASN A 308 8.27 -19.23 8.83
CA ASN A 308 9.46 -18.85 8.10
C ASN A 308 9.64 -19.84 6.95
N LEU A 309 9.70 -19.35 5.72
CA LEU A 309 9.74 -20.19 4.54
C LEU A 309 11.14 -20.80 4.28
N VAL A 310 12.19 -20.23 4.89
CA VAL A 310 13.57 -20.74 4.80
C VAL A 310 13.86 -21.74 5.92
N SER A 311 13.70 -21.35 7.19
CA SER A 311 13.94 -22.24 8.33
C SER A 311 12.88 -23.35 8.44
N ARG A 312 11.71 -23.13 7.82
CA ARG A 312 10.51 -23.98 7.88
C ARG A 312 9.89 -24.08 9.28
N ASN A 313 10.38 -23.27 10.24
CA ASN A 313 9.80 -23.16 11.56
C ASN A 313 8.36 -22.64 11.46
N VAL A 314 7.48 -23.22 12.27
CA VAL A 314 6.08 -22.84 12.34
C VAL A 314 5.77 -22.47 13.79
N HIS A 315 5.34 -21.23 13.99
CA HIS A 315 4.84 -20.76 15.27
C HIS A 315 3.33 -20.61 15.19
N ARG A 316 2.63 -20.98 16.26
CA ARG A 316 1.18 -20.86 16.37
C ARG A 316 0.88 -20.05 17.63
N ILE A 317 0.22 -18.91 17.44
CA ILE A 317 -0.28 -18.13 18.56
C ILE A 317 -1.80 -18.18 18.54
N ARG A 318 -2.40 -18.39 19.70
CA ARG A 318 -3.82 -18.14 19.94
C ARG A 318 -3.93 -16.74 20.51
N VAL A 319 -4.76 -15.94 19.88
CA VAL A 319 -5.02 -14.58 20.34
C VAL A 319 -5.75 -14.65 21.69
N GLY A 320 -5.21 -13.98 22.71
CA GLY A 320 -5.83 -13.89 24.05
C GLY A 320 -7.14 -13.11 24.07
N ALA A 321 -7.75 -13.00 25.25
CA ALA A 321 -8.92 -12.14 25.44
C ALA A 321 -8.59 -10.68 25.14
N LEU A 322 -9.61 -9.86 24.87
CA LEU A 322 -9.41 -8.41 24.77
C LEU A 322 -9.23 -7.86 26.20
N PHE A 323 -8.26 -6.97 26.41
CA PHE A 323 -8.04 -6.35 27.72
C PHE A 323 -9.33 -5.69 28.25
N GLY A 324 -9.62 -5.87 29.54
CA GLY A 324 -10.84 -5.35 30.18
C GLY A 324 -12.08 -6.25 30.05
N TYR A 325 -12.02 -7.34 29.28
CA TYR A 325 -13.08 -8.35 29.18
C TYR A 325 -12.65 -9.70 29.77
N GLU A 326 -11.71 -9.67 30.72
CA GLU A 326 -11.15 -10.86 31.36
C GLU A 326 -12.14 -11.50 32.34
N GLU A 327 -13.03 -10.73 32.97
CA GLU A 327 -14.01 -11.27 33.92
C GLU A 327 -15.04 -12.18 33.22
N GLU A 328 -15.39 -11.90 31.96
CA GLU A 328 -16.23 -12.77 31.12
C GLU A 328 -15.57 -14.15 30.87
N ALA A 329 -14.24 -14.24 31.00
CA ALA A 329 -13.49 -15.49 30.89
C ALA A 329 -13.64 -16.40 32.12
N SER A 330 -13.96 -15.82 33.28
CA SER A 330 -13.77 -16.48 34.58
C SER A 330 -14.98 -17.31 35.04
N GLY A 331 -16.15 -17.18 34.40
CA GLY A 331 -17.38 -17.84 34.82
C GLY A 331 -17.79 -19.03 33.96
N ASN A 332 -17.33 -20.25 34.27
CA ASN A 332 -17.81 -21.58 33.78
C ASN A 332 -18.03 -21.80 32.26
N HIS A 333 -17.87 -20.79 31.43
CA HIS A 333 -17.86 -20.87 29.99
C HIS A 333 -16.39 -20.77 29.57
N PRO A 334 -15.68 -21.89 29.39
CA PRO A 334 -14.41 -21.89 28.66
C PRO A 334 -14.55 -21.25 27.26
N ASP A 335 -15.79 -21.09 26.81
CA ASP A 335 -16.20 -20.46 25.58
C ASP A 335 -16.61 -18.96 25.70
N GLY A 336 -16.60 -18.33 26.88
CA GLY A 336 -17.01 -16.92 27.07
C GLY A 336 -16.06 -15.91 26.40
N ILE A 337 -14.77 -16.25 26.35
CA ILE A 337 -13.69 -15.51 25.67
C ILE A 337 -13.87 -15.48 24.13
N LEU A 338 -14.82 -16.27 23.60
CA LEU A 338 -14.88 -16.69 22.20
C LEU A 338 -15.78 -15.85 21.28
N THR A 339 -15.95 -14.55 21.51
CA THR A 339 -16.85 -13.76 20.65
C THR A 339 -16.16 -12.94 19.57
N TYR A 340 -14.88 -12.59 19.76
CA TYR A 340 -14.14 -11.79 18.78
C TYR A 340 -13.54 -12.64 17.67
N ASP A 341 -13.86 -12.26 16.43
CA ASP A 341 -13.28 -12.85 15.23
C ASP A 341 -12.25 -11.90 14.63
N ILE A 342 -11.16 -12.47 14.11
CA ILE A 342 -10.16 -11.72 13.36
C ILE A 342 -10.80 -11.29 12.03
N ARG A 343 -10.67 -10.01 11.68
CA ARG A 343 -11.26 -9.39 10.48
C ARG A 343 -10.23 -8.99 9.45
N ALA A 344 -9.00 -8.73 9.87
CA ALA A 344 -7.88 -8.47 9.00
C ALA A 344 -6.56 -8.65 9.77
N ILE A 345 -5.49 -8.95 9.04
CA ILE A 345 -4.13 -8.97 9.55
C ILE A 345 -3.18 -8.27 8.59
N ARG A 346 -2.08 -7.71 9.10
CA ARG A 346 -1.01 -7.11 8.31
C ARG A 346 0.33 -7.26 9.03
N ILE A 347 1.33 -7.77 8.33
CA ILE A 347 2.71 -7.81 8.83
C ILE A 347 3.30 -6.40 8.78
N LEU A 348 3.85 -5.93 9.90
CA LEU A 348 4.58 -4.67 10.02
C LEU A 348 6.07 -4.97 10.15
N ALA A 349 6.70 -5.23 8.99
CA ALA A 349 8.06 -5.77 8.92
C ALA A 349 9.11 -4.91 9.64
N LEU A 350 9.01 -3.58 9.54
CA LEU A 350 9.97 -2.63 10.12
C LEU A 350 10.06 -2.70 11.66
N GLN A 351 9.04 -3.24 12.33
CA GLN A 351 8.98 -3.33 13.80
C GLN A 351 8.77 -4.77 14.31
N ARG A 352 8.81 -5.78 13.43
CA ARG A 352 8.57 -7.20 13.76
C ARG A 352 7.25 -7.44 14.52
N GLU A 353 6.19 -6.79 14.06
CA GLU A 353 4.85 -6.94 14.65
C GLU A 353 3.80 -7.32 13.63
N LEU A 354 2.68 -7.84 14.14
CA LEU A 354 1.48 -8.13 13.39
C LEU A 354 0.36 -7.20 13.86
N LEU A 355 -0.16 -6.39 12.95
CA LEU A 355 -1.40 -5.65 13.18
C LEU A 355 -2.58 -6.58 12.93
N VAL A 356 -3.42 -6.75 13.94
CA VAL A 356 -4.63 -7.57 13.93
C VAL A 356 -5.83 -6.67 14.20
N VAL A 357 -6.90 -6.86 13.43
CA VAL A 357 -8.17 -6.18 13.67
C VAL A 357 -9.21 -7.22 14.06
N ARG A 358 -9.86 -7.05 15.21
CA ARG A 358 -10.89 -7.97 15.71
C ARG A 358 -12.22 -7.25 15.92
N SER A 359 -13.31 -8.00 15.82
CA SER A 359 -14.65 -7.54 16.17
C SER A 359 -15.55 -8.72 16.55
N ASP A 360 -16.61 -8.46 17.32
CA ASP A 360 -17.69 -9.41 17.52
C ASP A 360 -18.68 -9.35 16.34
N GLN A 361 -18.98 -10.48 15.70
CA GLN A 361 -19.99 -10.50 14.62
C GLN A 361 -21.42 -10.58 15.15
N LYS A 362 -21.59 -11.16 16.35
CA LYS A 362 -22.89 -11.42 16.95
C LYS A 362 -23.40 -10.20 17.69
N ASP A 363 -22.50 -9.43 18.26
CA ASP A 363 -22.81 -8.24 19.02
C ASP A 363 -22.11 -7.00 18.45
N ALA A 364 -22.83 -6.25 17.63
CA ALA A 364 -22.34 -5.00 17.04
C ALA A 364 -22.12 -3.88 18.06
N THR A 365 -22.60 -4.04 19.32
CA THR A 365 -22.37 -3.07 20.39
C THR A 365 -20.96 -3.19 20.96
N LYS A 366 -20.31 -4.34 20.78
CA LYS A 366 -18.92 -4.53 21.21
C LYS A 366 -17.96 -3.74 20.33
N PRO A 367 -16.90 -3.18 20.93
CA PRO A 367 -15.98 -2.34 20.19
C PRO A 367 -15.20 -3.13 19.13
N LEU A 368 -14.83 -2.44 18.05
CA LEU A 368 -13.76 -2.89 17.17
C LEU A 368 -12.42 -2.77 17.91
N ALA A 369 -11.57 -3.80 17.85
CA ALA A 369 -10.23 -3.77 18.42
C ALA A 369 -9.16 -3.76 17.33
N LEU A 370 -8.21 -2.83 17.43
CA LEU A 370 -6.96 -2.83 16.67
C LEU A 370 -5.85 -3.24 17.62
N GLU A 371 -5.00 -4.18 17.22
CA GLU A 371 -4.06 -4.83 18.12
C GLU A 371 -2.70 -5.05 17.45
N LEU A 372 -1.61 -4.81 18.19
CA LEU A 372 -0.25 -5.11 17.75
C LEU A 372 0.29 -6.30 18.53
N TYR A 373 0.67 -7.37 17.83
CA TYR A 373 1.29 -8.57 18.39
C TYR A 373 2.76 -8.64 18.01
N LYS A 374 3.62 -9.03 18.95
CA LYS A 374 5.02 -9.35 18.64
C LYS A 374 5.07 -10.65 17.82
N ILE A 375 5.83 -10.65 16.74
CA ILE A 375 6.08 -11.87 15.96
C ILE A 375 7.11 -12.73 16.71
N PRO A 376 6.86 -14.04 16.91
CA PRO A 376 7.81 -14.92 17.56
C PRO A 376 9.18 -14.95 16.88
N ASP A 377 10.24 -15.00 17.67
CA ASP A 377 11.60 -15.13 17.14
C ASP A 377 11.91 -16.59 16.78
N ASP A 378 12.47 -16.78 15.59
CA ASP A 378 12.84 -18.09 15.02
C ASP A 378 13.87 -18.86 15.85
N SER A 379 14.58 -18.17 16.75
CA SER A 379 15.57 -18.75 17.66
C SER A 379 14.94 -19.58 18.78
N THR A 380 13.63 -19.49 18.99
CA THR A 380 12.91 -20.20 20.04
C THR A 380 12.33 -21.51 19.47
N PRO A 381 12.99 -22.68 19.64
CA PRO A 381 12.44 -23.93 19.15
C PRO A 381 11.17 -24.28 19.95
N LEU A 382 10.01 -24.03 19.38
CA LEU A 382 8.74 -24.52 19.90
C LEU A 382 8.49 -25.94 19.37
N GLN A 383 7.88 -26.80 20.19
CA GLN A 383 7.35 -28.04 19.65
C GLN A 383 6.26 -27.68 18.62
N ALA A 384 6.26 -28.35 17.46
CA ALA A 384 5.42 -28.01 16.31
C ALA A 384 3.89 -28.02 16.60
N HIS A 385 3.48 -28.48 17.78
CA HIS A 385 2.09 -28.60 18.20
C HIS A 385 1.68 -27.62 19.30
N ASP A 386 2.62 -26.89 19.90
CA ASP A 386 2.29 -25.96 20.97
C ASP A 386 1.63 -24.70 20.40
N VAL A 387 0.44 -24.39 20.90
CA VAL A 387 -0.27 -23.15 20.61
C VAL A 387 -0.07 -22.23 21.79
N GLN A 388 0.74 -21.19 21.62
CA GLN A 388 0.98 -20.21 22.68
C GLN A 388 -0.18 -19.22 22.74
N VAL A 389 -0.77 -19.02 23.91
CA VAL A 389 -1.69 -17.89 24.11
C VAL A 389 -0.88 -16.61 24.24
N VAL A 390 -1.13 -15.64 23.38
CA VAL A 390 -0.38 -14.38 23.33
C VAL A 390 -1.34 -13.21 23.46
N TRP A 391 -0.95 -12.23 24.27
CA TRP A 391 -1.67 -10.99 24.48
C TRP A 391 -1.12 -9.89 23.56
N PRO A 392 -1.96 -8.94 23.12
CA PRO A 392 -1.47 -7.85 22.30
C PRO A 392 -0.50 -6.98 23.11
N ARG A 393 0.60 -6.56 22.49
CA ARG A 393 1.53 -5.60 23.07
C ARG A 393 0.84 -4.25 23.28
N SER A 394 -0.01 -3.87 22.34
CA SER A 394 -0.91 -2.72 22.48
C SER A 394 -2.21 -3.03 21.75
N ALA A 395 -3.31 -2.53 22.28
CA ALA A 395 -4.64 -2.70 21.71
C ALA A 395 -5.39 -1.38 21.83
N HIS A 396 -6.09 -0.93 20.79
CA HIS A 396 -6.96 0.24 20.81
C HIS A 396 -8.38 -0.18 20.43
N THR A 397 -9.35 0.16 21.26
CA THR A 397 -10.76 -0.23 21.08
C THR A 397 -11.61 0.97 20.71
N VAL A 398 -12.50 0.80 19.75
CA VAL A 398 -13.39 1.86 19.24
C VAL A 398 -14.81 1.33 19.20
N ALA A 399 -15.71 2.02 19.90
CA ALA A 399 -17.14 1.72 19.81
C ALA A 399 -17.63 1.88 18.37
N THR A 400 -18.29 0.86 17.84
CA THR A 400 -18.88 0.89 16.50
C THR A 400 -20.38 1.15 16.60
N PRO A 401 -20.93 2.15 15.89
CA PRO A 401 -22.36 2.45 15.94
C PRO A 401 -23.24 1.37 15.30
N SER A 402 -22.67 0.48 14.47
CA SER A 402 -23.41 -0.58 13.78
C SER A 402 -22.54 -1.75 13.33
N SER A 403 -23.18 -2.76 12.74
CA SER A 403 -22.53 -3.95 12.22
C SER A 403 -21.48 -3.61 11.17
N LEU A 404 -20.29 -4.19 11.34
CA LEU A 404 -19.19 -4.08 10.41
C LEU A 404 -19.46 -4.91 9.16
N LEU A 405 -19.33 -4.29 7.99
CA LEU A 405 -19.53 -4.92 6.70
C LEU A 405 -18.22 -5.40 6.09
N HIS A 406 -17.18 -4.57 6.17
CA HIS A 406 -15.89 -4.86 5.54
C HIS A 406 -14.75 -4.19 6.31
N VAL A 407 -13.66 -4.92 6.51
CA VAL A 407 -12.43 -4.42 7.13
C VAL A 407 -11.27 -4.70 6.19
N SER A 408 -10.42 -3.71 5.96
CA SER A 408 -9.22 -3.89 5.15
C SER A 408 -8.07 -3.06 5.70
N ILE A 409 -6.84 -3.54 5.52
CA ILE A 409 -5.62 -2.84 5.94
C ILE A 409 -4.82 -2.50 4.67
N SER A 410 -4.39 -1.25 4.55
CA SER A 410 -3.54 -0.78 3.46
C SER A 410 -2.32 -1.68 3.27
N ALA A 411 -1.85 -1.77 2.03
CA ALA A 411 -0.62 -2.48 1.74
C ALA A 411 0.56 -1.69 2.29
N VAL A 412 1.48 -2.35 3.00
CA VAL A 412 2.77 -1.77 3.36
C VAL A 412 3.77 -2.21 2.30
N PRO A 413 4.59 -1.31 1.74
CA PRO A 413 5.66 -1.73 0.83
C PRO A 413 6.56 -2.70 1.58
N SER A 414 6.81 -3.87 0.99
CA SER A 414 7.70 -4.86 1.57
C SER A 414 9.07 -4.24 1.79
N SER A 415 9.65 -4.49 2.97
CA SER A 415 11.06 -4.19 3.22
C SER A 415 11.90 -5.21 2.45
N THR A 416 12.10 -4.98 1.15
CA THR A 416 13.13 -5.72 0.42
C THR A 416 14.49 -5.27 0.94
N ASP A 417 15.35 -6.22 1.30
CA ASP A 417 16.70 -5.97 1.79
C ASP A 417 17.47 -4.96 0.92
N GLY A 418 18.38 -4.23 1.56
CA GLY A 418 19.07 -2.99 1.15
C GLY A 418 19.76 -2.88 -0.23
N GLU A 419 19.56 -3.82 -1.15
CA GLU A 419 20.20 -3.85 -2.47
C GLU A 419 19.30 -3.35 -3.61
N ASP A 420 17.98 -3.25 -3.41
CA ASP A 420 17.08 -2.73 -4.44
C ASP A 420 17.24 -1.20 -4.59
N ALA A 421 16.99 -0.67 -5.79
CA ALA A 421 16.91 0.76 -6.00
C ALA A 421 15.90 1.42 -5.08
N ALA A 422 14.77 0.74 -4.81
CA ALA A 422 13.83 1.16 -3.80
C ALA A 422 14.55 1.38 -2.46
N ALA A 423 15.28 0.38 -1.97
CA ALA A 423 16.02 0.51 -0.72
C ALA A 423 17.07 1.64 -0.72
N VAL A 424 17.75 1.91 -1.84
CA VAL A 424 18.68 3.06 -1.94
C VAL A 424 17.94 4.41 -1.93
N LEU A 425 16.83 4.49 -2.67
CA LEU A 425 15.99 5.69 -2.79
C LEU A 425 15.20 5.96 -1.51
N THR A 426 14.83 4.92 -0.79
CA THR A 426 13.95 4.95 0.37
C THR A 426 14.65 4.56 1.67
N ALA A 427 15.99 4.40 1.69
CA ALA A 427 16.76 3.92 2.85
C ALA A 427 16.42 4.68 4.14
N HIS A 428 16.07 5.95 4.00
CA HIS A 428 15.66 6.81 5.09
C HIS A 428 14.27 7.41 4.89
N ALA A 429 13.61 7.17 3.77
CA ALA A 429 12.31 7.77 3.47
C ALA A 429 11.26 7.27 4.47
N GLU A 430 10.40 8.18 4.89
CA GLU A 430 9.26 7.87 5.72
C GLU A 430 8.35 6.89 4.96
N PRO A 431 8.04 5.69 5.51
CA PRO A 431 7.12 4.79 4.85
C PRO A 431 5.73 5.44 4.79
N PRO A 432 4.87 5.00 3.88
CA PRO A 432 3.48 5.48 3.86
C PRO A 432 2.75 5.07 5.15
N PRO A 433 1.74 5.84 5.58
CA PRO A 433 0.94 5.48 6.75
C PRO A 433 0.20 4.16 6.54
N VAL A 434 0.05 3.38 7.60
CA VAL A 434 -0.82 2.21 7.62
C VAL A 434 -2.23 2.68 7.90
N SER A 435 -3.18 2.29 7.05
CA SER A 435 -4.58 2.63 7.19
C SER A 435 -5.42 1.39 7.37
N VAL A 436 -6.22 1.35 8.43
CA VAL A 436 -7.27 0.35 8.60
C VAL A 436 -8.58 1.00 8.20
N PHE A 437 -9.23 0.49 7.17
CA PHE A 437 -10.51 0.96 6.72
C PHE A 437 -11.61 0.00 7.16
N VAL A 438 -12.67 0.56 7.72
CA VAL A 438 -13.82 -0.15 8.25
C VAL A 438 -15.08 0.43 7.66
N VAL A 439 -15.87 -0.39 6.98
CA VAL A 439 -17.16 -0.02 6.41
C VAL A 439 -18.27 -0.51 7.33
N MET A 440 -19.20 0.39 7.67
CA MET A 440 -20.33 0.15 8.56
C MET A 440 -21.64 0.45 7.82
N ARG A 441 -22.73 -0.20 8.24
CA ARG A 441 -24.02 -0.16 7.52
C ARG A 441 -24.93 1.00 7.94
N ASP A 442 -25.01 1.28 9.25
CA ASP A 442 -26.06 2.14 9.82
C ASP A 442 -25.45 3.18 10.78
N PRO A 443 -25.27 4.45 10.37
CA PRO A 443 -25.34 4.93 8.99
C PRO A 443 -24.20 4.37 8.13
N TRP A 444 -24.36 4.45 6.79
CA TRP A 444 -23.29 4.10 5.86
C TRP A 444 -22.07 5.00 6.05
N GLN A 445 -21.06 4.46 6.71
CA GLN A 445 -19.89 5.19 7.13
C GLN A 445 -18.64 4.35 6.87
N THR A 446 -17.56 5.02 6.47
CA THR A 446 -16.22 4.44 6.54
C THR A 446 -15.46 5.12 7.66
N VAL A 447 -14.90 4.32 8.56
CA VAL A 447 -13.92 4.79 9.52
C VAL A 447 -12.55 4.36 9.02
N GLN A 448 -11.64 5.32 8.92
CA GLN A 448 -10.23 5.10 8.65
C GLN A 448 -9.44 5.33 9.94
N PHE A 449 -8.81 4.28 10.44
CA PHE A 449 -7.75 4.41 11.44
C PHE A 449 -6.44 4.58 10.70
N ARG A 450 -5.68 5.62 11.06
CA ARG A 450 -4.40 5.91 10.43
C ARG A 450 -3.28 5.86 11.45
N LEU A 451 -2.29 5.05 11.14
CA LEU A 451 -1.05 4.92 11.88
C LEU A 451 0.05 5.55 11.02
N TRP A 452 0.48 6.74 11.39
CA TRP A 452 1.67 7.36 10.80
C TRP A 452 2.92 6.69 11.37
N PRO A 453 3.97 6.53 10.54
CA PRO A 453 5.23 6.06 11.07
C PRO A 453 5.90 7.14 11.92
N GLU A 454 6.44 6.70 13.04
CA GLU A 454 7.29 7.50 13.91
C GLU A 454 8.72 7.00 13.76
N ARG A 455 9.66 7.92 13.47
CA ARG A 455 11.07 7.58 13.43
C ARG A 455 11.61 7.38 14.85
N ILE A 456 12.21 6.21 15.09
CA ILE A 456 12.83 5.83 16.36
C ILE A 456 14.26 5.29 16.11
N PRO A 457 15.18 5.40 17.08
CA PRO A 457 16.47 4.70 17.02
C PRO A 457 16.30 3.18 16.92
N LYS A 458 17.16 2.51 16.15
CA LYS A 458 17.18 1.05 16.01
C LYS A 458 17.42 0.34 17.35
N ALA A 459 18.20 0.94 18.24
CA ALA A 459 18.43 0.38 19.59
C ALA A 459 17.14 0.31 20.43
N GLU A 460 16.17 1.19 20.17
CA GLU A 460 14.87 1.18 20.84
C GLU A 460 13.92 0.11 20.26
N VAL A 461 14.27 -0.50 19.13
CA VAL A 461 13.52 -1.60 18.51
C VAL A 461 13.73 -2.85 19.35
N GLY A 462 12.78 -3.12 20.24
CA GLY A 462 12.79 -4.28 21.13
C GLY A 462 13.22 -4.00 22.57
N GLN A 463 13.78 -2.81 22.88
CA GLN A 463 14.14 -2.40 24.25
C GLN A 463 12.96 -1.84 25.06
N PHE A 464 11.72 -2.06 24.62
CA PHE A 464 10.59 -1.53 25.38
C PHE A 464 10.42 -2.25 26.71
N ARG A 465 10.19 -1.41 27.73
CA ARG A 465 9.91 -1.72 29.13
C ARG A 465 9.05 -2.98 29.25
N HIS A 466 9.42 -3.87 30.17
CA HIS A 466 8.60 -5.00 30.58
C HIS A 466 7.14 -4.58 30.72
N ASP A 467 6.23 -5.41 30.22
CA ASP A 467 4.79 -5.16 30.01
C ASP A 467 4.05 -4.55 31.22
N GLY A 468 4.60 -4.63 32.44
CA GLY A 468 4.00 -4.08 33.67
C GLY A 468 3.99 -2.55 33.80
N GLU A 469 5.07 -1.83 33.42
CA GLU A 469 5.11 -0.36 33.63
C GLU A 469 4.16 0.39 32.68
N TRP A 470 3.97 -0.13 31.46
CA TRP A 470 3.02 0.44 30.50
C TRP A 470 1.56 0.11 30.84
N GLN A 471 1.30 -1.04 31.46
CA GLN A 471 -0.04 -1.42 31.92
C GLN A 471 -0.56 -0.43 32.96
N GLU A 472 0.27 -0.02 33.92
CA GLU A 472 -0.10 0.95 34.95
C GLU A 472 -0.39 2.34 34.34
N GLU A 473 0.42 2.80 33.38
CA GLU A 473 0.17 4.07 32.69
C GLU A 473 -1.08 4.04 31.79
N LEU A 474 -1.31 2.95 31.05
CA LEU A 474 -2.51 2.80 30.21
C LEU A 474 -3.77 2.68 31.05
N GLN A 475 -3.71 1.94 32.17
CA GLN A 475 -4.83 1.82 33.09
C GLN A 475 -5.12 3.17 33.76
N ALA A 476 -4.09 3.93 34.16
CA ALA A 476 -4.25 5.29 34.66
C ALA A 476 -4.85 6.24 33.61
N ALA A 477 -4.41 6.17 32.35
CA ALA A 477 -4.93 6.98 31.26
C ALA A 477 -6.39 6.62 30.88
N ALA A 478 -6.73 5.32 30.88
CA ALA A 478 -8.09 4.86 30.63
C ALA A 478 -9.04 5.26 31.76
N ILE A 479 -8.60 5.15 33.03
CA ILE A 479 -9.36 5.64 34.19
C ILE A 479 -9.56 7.15 34.09
N ALA A 480 -8.52 7.92 33.70
CA ALA A 480 -8.62 9.36 33.52
C ALA A 480 -9.58 9.74 32.37
N ALA A 481 -9.55 9.01 31.25
CA ALA A 481 -10.45 9.26 30.11
C ALA A 481 -11.91 8.91 30.45
N ALA A 482 -12.15 7.82 31.17
CA ALA A 482 -13.47 7.44 31.66
C ALA A 482 -14.01 8.45 32.68
N ALA A 483 -13.17 8.95 33.59
CA ALA A 483 -13.53 10.01 34.52
C ALA A 483 -13.87 11.33 33.80
N ALA A 484 -13.12 11.68 32.76
CA ALA A 484 -13.39 12.87 31.95
C ALA A 484 -14.68 12.76 31.14
N ALA A 485 -15.05 11.55 30.67
CA ALA A 485 -16.31 11.31 29.98
C ALA A 485 -17.52 11.34 30.94
N GLY A 486 -17.38 10.82 32.17
CA GLY A 486 -18.43 10.85 33.19
C GLY A 486 -18.71 12.25 33.76
N ALA A 487 -17.70 13.13 33.81
CA ALA A 487 -17.86 14.50 34.31
C ALA A 487 -18.70 15.42 33.39
N VAL A 488 -18.99 15.00 32.16
CA VAL A 488 -19.80 15.79 31.21
C VAL A 488 -21.31 15.57 31.40
N GLU A 489 -21.74 14.49 32.06
CA GLU A 489 -23.17 14.21 32.27
C GLU A 489 -23.78 14.82 33.55
N GLU A 490 -22.98 15.23 34.54
CA GLU A 490 -23.50 15.82 35.79
C GLU A 490 -23.53 17.37 35.79
N GLY A 491 -23.21 18.00 34.65
CA GLY A 491 -23.01 19.44 34.51
C GLY A 491 -24.18 20.22 33.89
N GLU A 492 -25.43 19.82 34.06
CA GLU A 492 -26.60 20.66 33.73
C GLU A 492 -27.68 20.51 34.80
N VAL A 493 -27.80 21.55 35.64
CA VAL A 493 -29.01 22.12 36.29
C VAL A 493 -28.59 22.78 37.61
N ALA A 494 -28.39 24.11 37.59
CA ALA A 494 -28.73 25.01 38.70
C ALA A 494 -28.55 26.49 38.27
N GLU A 495 -29.69 27.13 38.02
CA GLU A 495 -29.88 28.57 37.85
C GLU A 495 -29.86 29.31 39.20
N THR A 496 -29.36 30.55 39.18
CA THR A 496 -29.70 31.73 40.03
C THR A 496 -29.67 31.64 41.55
N LEU A 497 -28.86 32.49 42.20
CA LEU A 497 -29.35 33.60 43.04
C LEU A 497 -28.20 34.49 43.58
N GLU A 498 -28.49 35.78 43.61
CA GLU A 498 -27.67 36.88 44.10
C GLU A 498 -27.53 36.90 45.64
N GLY A 499 -26.45 37.52 46.11
CA GLY A 499 -26.46 38.38 47.30
C GLY A 499 -25.78 37.84 48.55
N GLY A 500 -24.97 38.71 49.19
CA GLY A 500 -24.73 38.61 50.64
C GLY A 500 -23.28 38.77 51.10
N THR A 501 -23.00 39.96 51.60
CA THR A 501 -21.91 40.46 52.46
C THR A 501 -21.54 39.62 53.69
N GLU A 502 -20.29 39.90 54.14
CA GLU A 502 -19.78 40.00 55.52
C GLU A 502 -19.14 38.79 56.25
N ASP A 503 -17.93 39.08 56.73
CA ASP A 503 -17.26 38.73 57.99
C ASP A 503 -17.14 37.28 58.46
N GLY A 504 -15.91 36.92 58.83
CA GLY A 504 -15.62 35.74 59.64
C GLY A 504 -14.17 35.33 59.64
N SER A 505 -13.39 35.90 60.55
CA SER A 505 -12.10 35.40 61.02
C SER A 505 -12.08 33.90 61.32
N GLU A 506 -10.98 33.20 61.04
CA GLU A 506 -10.30 32.39 62.06
C GLU A 506 -8.90 31.93 61.60
N ASP A 507 -7.96 32.13 62.52
CA ASP A 507 -6.56 31.76 62.49
C ASP A 507 -6.36 30.25 62.35
N GLY A 508 -5.53 29.85 61.39
CA GLY A 508 -4.95 28.52 61.30
C GLY A 508 -3.47 28.61 60.94
N MET A 509 -2.60 28.84 61.94
CA MET A 509 -1.15 28.71 61.77
C MET A 509 -0.78 27.26 61.44
N ALA A 510 -0.62 26.96 60.15
CA ALA A 510 0.19 25.83 59.71
C ALA A 510 1.65 26.30 59.63
N VAL A 511 2.50 25.69 60.45
CA VAL A 511 3.94 25.90 60.44
C VAL A 511 4.49 25.36 59.12
N ASP A 512 4.85 26.26 58.21
CA ASP A 512 5.63 25.95 57.01
C ASP A 512 6.98 25.35 57.43
N VAL A 513 7.13 24.04 57.25
CA VAL A 513 8.44 23.39 57.23
C VAL A 513 9.09 23.78 55.89
N PRO A 514 10.21 24.53 55.89
CA PRO A 514 10.87 24.94 54.66
C PRO A 514 11.32 23.69 53.91
N THR A 515 10.66 23.42 52.77
CA THR A 515 11.11 22.41 51.83
C THR A 515 12.52 22.82 51.38
N PRO A 516 13.54 21.94 51.47
CA PRO A 516 14.88 22.29 51.05
C PRO A 516 14.83 22.78 49.60
N PRO A 517 15.61 23.82 49.23
CA PRO A 517 15.60 24.36 47.88
C PRO A 517 15.86 23.21 46.93
N THR A 518 14.83 22.84 46.16
CA THR A 518 14.96 21.88 45.09
C THR A 518 16.00 22.47 44.17
N THR A 519 17.22 21.92 44.23
CA THR A 519 18.32 22.28 43.37
C THR A 519 17.75 22.26 41.97
N ALA A 520 17.65 23.43 41.35
CA ALA A 520 17.13 23.59 40.01
C ALA A 520 18.01 22.74 39.09
N GLN A 521 17.64 21.47 38.92
CA GLN A 521 18.22 20.60 37.94
C GLN A 521 17.89 21.28 36.63
N GLY A 522 18.92 21.86 35.99
CA GLY A 522 18.78 22.42 34.67
C GLY A 522 18.11 21.39 33.75
N PRO A 523 17.39 21.84 32.71
CA PRO A 523 16.75 20.92 31.78
C PRO A 523 17.77 19.85 31.35
N PRO A 524 17.39 18.56 31.37
CA PRO A 524 18.31 17.49 31.00
C PRO A 524 18.93 17.81 29.64
N PRO A 525 20.24 17.58 29.46
CA PRO A 525 20.91 17.86 28.19
C PRO A 525 20.15 17.17 27.05
N PRO A 526 20.02 17.82 25.88
CA PRO A 526 19.29 17.24 24.76
C PRO A 526 19.90 15.87 24.41
N PRO A 527 19.06 14.87 24.07
CA PRO A 527 19.56 13.55 23.73
C PRO A 527 20.55 13.62 22.55
N PRO A 528 21.59 12.78 22.53
CA PRO A 528 22.58 12.78 21.47
C PRO A 528 21.93 12.54 20.10
N HIS A 529 22.44 13.21 19.07
CA HIS A 529 21.99 13.06 17.69
C HIS A 529 22.27 11.63 17.20
N VAL A 530 21.21 10.89 16.83
CA VAL A 530 21.33 9.54 16.30
C VAL A 530 21.42 9.63 14.77
N PRO A 531 22.47 9.08 14.12
CA PRO A 531 22.56 9.08 12.67
C PRO A 531 21.34 8.41 12.01
N LEU A 532 20.84 8.95 10.88
CA LEU A 532 19.67 8.41 10.18
C LEU A 532 19.75 6.90 9.88
N ARG A 533 20.96 6.40 9.55
CA ARG A 533 21.22 4.97 9.31
C ARG A 533 20.97 4.07 10.52
N ASP A 534 20.98 4.65 11.71
CA ASP A 534 20.76 3.99 13.00
C ASP A 534 19.32 4.22 13.50
N THR A 535 18.41 4.65 12.62
CA THR A 535 16.98 4.81 12.89
C THR A 535 16.14 3.80 12.09
N THR A 536 14.92 3.55 12.56
CA THR A 536 13.85 2.83 11.85
C THR A 536 12.53 3.57 12.05
N PHE A 537 11.43 2.99 11.57
CA PHE A 537 10.09 3.49 11.79
C PHE A 537 9.24 2.53 12.60
N ARG A 538 8.34 3.11 13.39
CA ARG A 538 7.37 2.40 14.21
C ARG A 538 5.97 2.95 13.97
N PHE A 539 4.98 2.08 13.97
CA PHE A 539 3.56 2.41 13.96
C PHE A 539 2.98 2.15 15.35
N GLN A 540 2.25 3.13 15.88
CA GLN A 540 1.61 3.04 17.19
C GLN A 540 0.09 3.20 17.07
N LEU A 541 -0.64 2.61 18.01
CA LEU A 541 -2.09 2.73 18.13
C LEU A 541 -2.53 3.90 19.02
N TYR A 542 -1.59 4.75 19.45
CA TYR A 542 -1.79 5.83 20.40
C TYR A 542 -0.92 7.04 20.08
N GLY A 543 -1.25 8.17 20.71
CA GLY A 543 -0.47 9.41 20.60
C GLY A 543 -0.70 10.18 19.29
N PRO A 544 0.15 11.18 18.99
CA PRO A 544 -0.07 12.12 17.89
C PRO A 544 0.03 11.48 16.50
N PHE A 545 0.67 10.31 16.39
CA PHE A 545 0.83 9.54 15.16
C PHE A 545 -0.35 8.61 14.86
N PHE A 546 -1.30 8.49 15.77
CA PHE A 546 -2.55 7.76 15.55
C PHE A 546 -3.71 8.73 15.35
N LYS A 547 -4.47 8.55 14.28
CA LYS A 547 -5.65 9.36 13.98
C LYS A 547 -6.82 8.48 13.57
N ILE A 548 -7.99 8.79 14.12
CA ILE A 548 -9.26 8.22 13.69
C ILE A 548 -9.94 9.25 12.82
N ILE A 549 -10.32 8.85 11.62
CA ILE A 549 -10.96 9.71 10.65
C ILE A 549 -12.24 9.02 10.22
N SER A 550 -13.37 9.68 10.43
CA SER A 550 -14.67 9.13 10.10
C SER A 550 -15.27 9.89 8.92
N TYR A 551 -15.70 9.15 7.91
CA TYR A 551 -16.35 9.67 6.72
C TYR A 551 -17.73 9.06 6.61
N THR A 552 -18.74 9.87 6.89
CA THR A 552 -20.13 9.50 6.63
C THR A 552 -20.43 9.83 5.19
N TYR A 553 -20.77 8.82 4.40
CA TYR A 553 -21.21 9.05 3.05
C TYR A 553 -22.66 9.50 3.13
N ARG A 554 -23.00 10.58 2.45
CA ARG A 554 -24.39 10.79 2.00
C ARG A 554 -24.65 9.85 0.82
N ALA A 555 -24.33 8.57 1.00
CA ALA A 555 -24.66 7.56 0.03
C ALA A 555 -26.19 7.41 0.06
N ASP A 556 -26.81 7.52 -1.11
CA ASP A 556 -28.14 6.98 -1.34
C ASP A 556 -28.20 5.57 -0.70
N PRO A 557 -29.17 5.26 0.18
CA PRO A 557 -29.37 3.91 0.70
C PRO A 557 -29.40 2.82 -0.39
N ALA A 558 -29.69 3.20 -1.64
CA ALA A 558 -29.61 2.33 -2.81
C ALA A 558 -28.18 1.94 -3.26
N LEU A 559 -27.14 2.70 -2.87
CA LEU A 559 -25.75 2.51 -3.32
C LEU A 559 -25.12 1.18 -2.88
N GLY A 560 -25.75 0.47 -1.94
CA GLY A 560 -25.38 -0.89 -1.57
C GLY A 560 -24.00 -1.06 -0.98
N LEU A 561 -23.54 -2.31 -0.94
CA LEU A 561 -22.35 -2.72 -0.21
C LEU A 561 -21.10 -1.99 -0.76
N LEU A 562 -20.49 -1.16 0.08
CA LEU A 562 -19.20 -0.52 -0.22
C LEU A 562 -18.07 -1.49 0.14
N ARG A 563 -17.27 -1.89 -0.86
CA ARG A 563 -16.02 -2.63 -0.67
C ARG A 563 -14.85 -1.68 -0.83
N ILE A 564 -13.81 -1.88 -0.02
CA ILE A 564 -12.58 -1.10 -0.12
C ILE A 564 -11.51 -1.99 -0.75
N LEU A 565 -10.91 -1.51 -1.83
CA LEU A 565 -9.70 -2.10 -2.38
C LEU A 565 -8.52 -1.34 -1.77
N PRO A 566 -7.83 -1.92 -0.77
CA PRO A 566 -6.80 -1.23 -0.01
C PRO A 566 -5.58 -1.01 -0.91
N GLY A 567 -5.40 0.22 -1.37
CA GLY A 567 -4.09 0.70 -1.81
C GLY A 567 -3.18 0.95 -0.61
N THR A 568 -1.93 1.31 -0.84
CA THR A 568 -1.02 1.78 0.23
C THR A 568 -1.42 3.15 0.78
N THR A 569 -1.59 4.14 -0.09
CA THR A 569 -1.94 5.53 0.27
C THR A 569 -3.27 5.98 -0.33
N ARG A 570 -3.66 5.39 -1.46
CA ARG A 570 -4.80 5.82 -2.27
C ARG A 570 -5.77 4.65 -2.44
N PRO A 571 -6.64 4.37 -1.46
CA PRO A 571 -7.63 3.31 -1.60
C PRO A 571 -8.68 3.64 -2.66
N LEU A 572 -9.25 2.59 -3.25
CA LEU A 572 -10.37 2.69 -4.17
C LEU A 572 -11.62 2.11 -3.50
N LEU A 573 -12.71 2.85 -3.56
CA LEU A 573 -14.01 2.42 -3.04
C LEU A 573 -14.83 1.86 -4.20
N VAL A 574 -15.39 0.67 -3.99
CA VAL A 574 -16.16 -0.08 -4.98
C VAL A 574 -17.58 -0.23 -4.47
N GLY A 575 -18.54 0.39 -5.16
CA GLY A 575 -19.96 0.34 -4.83
C GLY A 575 -20.60 -0.83 -5.53
N ILE A 576 -21.26 -1.69 -4.77
CA ILE A 576 -22.02 -2.84 -5.27
C ILE A 576 -23.49 -2.60 -4.96
N GLN A 577 -24.39 -2.92 -5.88
CA GLN A 577 -25.83 -2.69 -5.69
C GLN A 577 -26.39 -3.33 -4.40
N ALA A 578 -27.24 -2.60 -3.68
CA ALA A 578 -27.80 -3.06 -2.41
C ALA A 578 -28.63 -4.34 -2.60
N GLY A 579 -28.37 -5.36 -1.77
CA GLY A 579 -29.12 -6.62 -1.82
C GLY A 579 -28.69 -7.58 -2.93
N ASP A 580 -27.72 -7.21 -3.77
CA ASP A 580 -27.14 -8.14 -4.74
C ASP A 580 -26.28 -9.19 -4.02
N ARG A 581 -26.83 -10.39 -3.84
CA ARG A 581 -26.17 -11.54 -3.21
C ARG A 581 -25.60 -12.53 -4.23
N ARG A 582 -25.52 -12.15 -5.51
CA ARG A 582 -24.90 -13.00 -6.53
C ARG A 582 -23.40 -13.12 -6.23
N ALA A 583 -22.81 -14.25 -6.63
CA ALA A 583 -21.36 -14.45 -6.54
C ALA A 583 -20.56 -13.43 -7.37
N THR A 584 -21.21 -12.80 -8.35
CA THR A 584 -20.64 -11.83 -9.28
C THR A 584 -21.52 -10.57 -9.33
N PRO A 585 -21.56 -9.80 -8.23
CA PRO A 585 -22.54 -8.74 -8.11
C PRO A 585 -22.24 -7.58 -9.07
N GLY A 586 -23.27 -6.80 -9.41
CA GLY A 586 -23.13 -5.67 -10.33
C GLY A 586 -22.33 -4.52 -9.72
N LEU A 587 -21.34 -4.00 -10.46
CA LEU A 587 -20.65 -2.77 -10.09
C LEU A 587 -21.58 -1.56 -10.29
N HIS A 588 -21.88 -0.83 -9.23
CA HIS A 588 -22.68 0.38 -9.30
C HIS A 588 -21.82 1.60 -9.67
N ASP A 589 -20.80 1.86 -8.85
CA ASP A 589 -19.91 3.01 -8.95
C ASP A 589 -18.52 2.69 -8.40
N LEU A 590 -17.56 3.55 -8.77
CA LEU A 590 -16.23 3.59 -8.18
C LEU A 590 -15.99 4.99 -7.63
N TRP A 591 -15.25 5.07 -6.53
CA TRP A 591 -14.78 6.35 -6.01
C TRP A 591 -13.31 6.30 -5.62
N ALA A 592 -12.58 7.34 -6.03
CA ALA A 592 -11.22 7.57 -5.61
C ALA A 592 -11.21 8.29 -4.26
N TYR A 593 -10.67 7.62 -3.25
CA TYR A 593 -10.44 8.22 -1.95
C TYR A 593 -9.02 8.80 -1.92
N ALA A 594 -8.94 10.13 -1.83
CA ALA A 594 -7.71 10.89 -1.65
C ALA A 594 -7.59 11.29 -0.19
N ASP A 595 -6.48 10.86 0.40
CA ASP A 595 -6.10 11.29 1.72
C ASP A 595 -5.55 12.73 1.68
N LEU A 596 -6.29 13.66 2.28
CA LEU A 596 -5.92 15.09 2.32
C LEU A 596 -5.39 15.51 3.71
N ILE A 597 -5.28 14.58 4.65
CA ILE A 597 -4.85 14.92 6.01
C ILE A 597 -3.33 14.96 6.06
N ALA A 598 -2.80 16.10 6.48
CA ALA A 598 -1.37 16.29 6.64
C ALA A 598 -0.80 15.31 7.69
N PRO A 599 0.45 14.84 7.50
CA PRO A 599 1.16 14.11 8.54
C PRO A 599 1.25 14.95 9.82
N PRO A 600 1.31 14.32 11.00
CA PRO A 600 1.60 15.04 12.24
C PRO A 600 2.94 15.78 12.12
N ALA A 601 3.11 16.89 12.83
CA ALA A 601 4.35 17.66 12.82
C ALA A 601 5.57 16.74 13.13
N PRO A 602 6.69 16.91 12.42
CA PRO A 602 7.86 16.07 12.65
C PRO A 602 8.34 16.25 14.09
N VAL A 603 8.83 15.16 14.69
CA VAL A 603 9.47 15.27 16.00
C VAL A 603 10.72 16.14 15.83
N PRO A 604 10.90 17.22 16.60
CA PRO A 604 12.07 18.11 16.46
C PRO A 604 13.42 17.42 16.60
N ARG A 605 13.43 16.18 17.11
CA ARG A 605 14.58 15.27 17.16
C ARG A 605 15.20 14.97 15.80
N TRP A 606 14.46 15.13 14.69
CA TRP A 606 14.87 14.72 13.34
C TRP A 606 14.77 15.87 12.32
N PRO A 607 15.74 16.79 12.26
CA PRO A 607 15.70 17.93 11.34
C PRO A 607 15.57 17.54 9.86
N GLU A 608 16.14 16.39 9.47
CA GLU A 608 16.06 15.90 8.10
C GLU A 608 14.65 15.45 7.71
N ASP A 609 13.78 15.10 8.67
CA ASP A 609 12.38 14.80 8.38
C ASP A 609 11.59 16.09 8.11
N GLU A 610 11.93 17.18 8.79
CA GLU A 610 11.35 18.51 8.53
C GLU A 610 11.72 19.02 7.14
N GLU A 611 13.00 18.99 6.78
CA GLU A 611 13.48 19.41 5.44
C GLU A 611 12.79 18.60 4.33
N ARG A 612 12.68 17.28 4.50
CA ARG A 612 12.02 16.40 3.52
C ARG A 612 10.52 16.66 3.41
N ARG A 613 9.84 16.91 4.52
CA ARG A 613 8.41 17.24 4.50
C ARG A 613 8.17 18.60 3.85
N ALA A 614 8.99 19.60 4.16
CA ALA A 614 8.93 20.93 3.52
C ALA A 614 9.16 20.84 2.01
N ALA A 615 10.12 20.03 1.57
CA ALA A 615 10.36 19.80 0.15
C ALA A 615 9.20 19.04 -0.52
N GLY A 616 8.63 18.01 0.13
CA GLY A 616 7.43 17.33 -0.37
C GLY A 616 6.19 18.22 -0.39
N GLU A 617 6.05 19.15 0.55
CA GLU A 617 5.02 20.19 0.54
C GLU A 617 5.22 21.18 -0.61
N ALA A 618 6.44 21.59 -0.91
CA ALA A 618 6.74 22.42 -2.07
C ALA A 618 6.38 21.71 -3.40
N GLU A 619 6.68 20.41 -3.52
CA GLU A 619 6.28 19.59 -4.66
C GLU A 619 4.74 19.50 -4.78
N ARG A 620 4.03 19.29 -3.67
CA ARG A 620 2.56 19.24 -3.61
C ARG A 620 1.90 20.59 -3.87
N GLY A 621 2.48 21.69 -3.40
CA GLY A 621 1.93 23.03 -3.57
C GLY A 621 1.76 23.39 -5.04
N TRP A 622 2.61 22.88 -5.92
CA TRP A 622 2.40 22.99 -7.36
C TRP A 622 1.24 22.13 -7.87
N VAL A 623 1.12 20.88 -7.43
CA VAL A 623 -0.01 20.00 -7.80
C VAL A 623 -1.35 20.64 -7.40
N ASP A 624 -1.40 21.19 -6.18
CA ASP A 624 -2.58 21.86 -5.63
C ASP A 624 -2.89 23.19 -6.34
N ALA A 625 -1.88 23.88 -6.88
CA ALA A 625 -2.05 25.10 -7.68
C ALA A 625 -2.45 24.82 -9.14
N ALA A 626 -1.92 23.74 -9.74
CA ALA A 626 -2.13 23.40 -11.15
C ALA A 626 -3.47 22.71 -11.41
N LEU A 627 -4.01 22.04 -10.40
CA LEU A 627 -5.33 21.44 -10.45
C LEU A 627 -6.28 22.26 -9.60
N LYS A 628 -7.54 22.40 -10.04
CA LYS A 628 -8.63 22.79 -9.13
C LYS A 628 -8.73 21.68 -8.10
N SER A 629 -7.93 21.78 -7.04
CA SER A 629 -7.92 20.85 -5.92
C SER A 629 -9.33 20.77 -5.37
N ARG A 630 -9.67 19.64 -4.75
CA ARG A 630 -10.96 19.47 -4.10
C ARG A 630 -11.08 20.58 -3.04
N GLY A 631 -11.86 21.63 -3.37
CA GLY A 631 -12.07 22.79 -2.50
C GLY A 631 -12.94 22.48 -1.27
N SER A 632 -13.51 21.28 -1.24
CA SER A 632 -14.16 20.67 -0.08
C SER A 632 -13.27 19.52 0.42
N PRO A 633 -13.17 19.28 1.74
CA PRO A 633 -12.52 18.11 2.33
C PRO A 633 -13.22 16.78 1.98
N ALA A 634 -14.05 16.74 0.93
CA ALA A 634 -14.55 15.51 0.35
C ALA A 634 -13.35 14.68 -0.14
N ALA A 635 -12.84 13.84 0.77
CA ALA A 635 -11.79 12.86 0.52
C ALA A 635 -12.19 11.88 -0.60
N VAL A 636 -13.44 11.90 -1.07
CA VAL A 636 -13.97 10.96 -2.05
C VAL A 636 -14.44 11.71 -3.30
N ALA A 637 -14.04 11.24 -4.48
CA ALA A 637 -14.59 11.70 -5.76
C ALA A 637 -14.99 10.51 -6.62
N GLN A 638 -16.09 10.65 -7.36
CA GLN A 638 -16.54 9.61 -8.28
C GLN A 638 -15.49 9.38 -9.37
N LEU A 639 -15.22 8.10 -9.64
CA LEU A 639 -14.26 7.65 -10.63
C LEU A 639 -15.03 7.03 -11.79
N PRO A 640 -15.36 7.79 -12.84
CA PRO A 640 -16.06 7.23 -13.99
C PRO A 640 -15.16 6.20 -14.67
N LEU A 641 -15.70 5.00 -14.93
CA LEU A 641 -15.04 4.00 -15.79
C LEU A 641 -15.35 4.30 -17.26
N PRO A 642 -14.34 4.61 -18.10
CA PRO A 642 -14.53 4.75 -19.53
C PRO A 642 -14.08 3.49 -20.28
N PRO A 643 -14.64 3.24 -21.48
CA PRO A 643 -15.85 3.84 -22.06
C PRO A 643 -17.15 3.32 -21.42
N ARG A 644 -18.29 3.99 -21.69
CA ARG A 644 -19.63 3.64 -21.18
C ARG A 644 -19.99 2.15 -21.37
N GLN A 645 -19.63 1.57 -22.51
CA GLN A 645 -19.88 0.15 -22.81
C GLN A 645 -19.20 -0.80 -21.81
N ILE A 646 -17.99 -0.45 -21.35
CA ILE A 646 -17.27 -1.26 -20.36
C ILE A 646 -17.96 -1.13 -19.00
N ARG A 647 -18.38 0.08 -18.62
CA ARG A 647 -19.18 0.31 -17.41
C ARG A 647 -20.46 -0.55 -17.40
N GLU A 648 -21.20 -0.57 -18.50
CA GLU A 648 -22.43 -1.37 -18.63
C GLU A 648 -22.17 -2.88 -18.43
N ARG A 649 -21.02 -3.39 -18.90
CA ARG A 649 -20.62 -4.79 -18.64
C ARG A 649 -20.36 -5.06 -17.16
N PHE A 650 -19.62 -4.17 -16.49
CA PHE A 650 -19.36 -4.31 -15.06
C PHE A 650 -20.64 -4.15 -14.21
N THR A 651 -21.62 -3.34 -14.64
CA THR A 651 -22.91 -3.23 -13.96
C THR A 651 -23.74 -4.52 -14.02
N ARG A 652 -23.53 -5.37 -15.04
CA ARG A 652 -24.23 -6.67 -15.15
C ARG A 652 -23.66 -7.73 -14.21
N GLY A 653 -22.35 -7.68 -13.97
CA GLY A 653 -21.69 -8.51 -12.97
C GLY A 653 -20.17 -8.33 -12.97
N LEU A 654 -19.59 -8.29 -11.77
CA LEU A 654 -18.16 -8.20 -11.50
C LEU A 654 -17.64 -9.56 -11.01
N VAL A 655 -16.63 -10.13 -11.68
CA VAL A 655 -16.03 -11.40 -11.29
C VAL A 655 -14.85 -11.20 -10.34
N ALA A 656 -13.93 -10.32 -10.71
CA ALA A 656 -12.75 -10.00 -9.91
C ALA A 656 -12.33 -8.55 -10.17
N MET A 657 -11.77 -7.90 -9.15
CA MET A 657 -11.20 -6.55 -9.27
C MET A 657 -10.01 -6.41 -8.33
N GLU A 658 -8.93 -5.83 -8.82
CA GLU A 658 -7.73 -5.54 -8.03
C GLU A 658 -7.18 -4.16 -8.35
N TRP A 659 -6.70 -3.49 -7.31
CA TRP A 659 -6.17 -2.14 -7.36
C TRP A 659 -4.73 -2.12 -6.88
N ASP A 660 -3.85 -1.48 -7.63
CA ASP A 660 -2.48 -1.16 -7.22
C ASP A 660 -2.29 0.35 -7.31
N ASP A 661 -2.18 1.00 -6.15
CA ASP A 661 -2.05 2.45 -6.05
C ASP A 661 -0.67 2.98 -6.46
N TRP A 662 0.33 2.11 -6.48
CA TRP A 662 1.67 2.45 -6.93
C TRP A 662 1.75 2.65 -8.44
N SER A 663 1.23 1.68 -9.20
CA SER A 663 1.11 1.82 -10.66
C SER A 663 -0.10 2.65 -11.08
N MET A 664 -0.99 2.99 -10.14
CA MET A 664 -2.29 3.60 -10.40
C MET A 664 -3.08 2.82 -11.43
N SER A 665 -3.12 1.50 -11.25
CA SER A 665 -3.77 0.59 -12.19
C SER A 665 -4.87 -0.20 -11.52
N LEU A 666 -6.03 -0.26 -12.17
CA LEU A 666 -7.17 -1.09 -11.80
C LEU A 666 -7.29 -2.22 -12.81
N SER A 667 -7.23 -3.46 -12.34
CA SER A 667 -7.56 -4.63 -13.16
C SER A 667 -8.94 -5.15 -12.77
N GLY A 668 -9.78 -5.48 -13.76
CA GLY A 668 -11.13 -5.98 -13.52
C GLY A 668 -11.56 -7.01 -14.57
N VAL A 669 -12.46 -7.89 -14.15
CA VAL A 669 -13.09 -8.91 -15.01
C VAL A 669 -14.59 -8.83 -14.86
N CYS A 670 -15.31 -8.74 -15.98
CA CYS A 670 -16.77 -8.72 -16.00
C CYS A 670 -17.34 -10.11 -16.27
N MET A 671 -18.56 -10.35 -15.80
CA MET A 671 -19.24 -11.64 -15.93
C MET A 671 -19.55 -12.01 -17.39
N ASP A 672 -19.77 -11.02 -18.26
CA ASP A 672 -20.07 -11.24 -19.68
C ASP A 672 -18.86 -11.76 -20.48
N GLU A 673 -17.65 -11.45 -20.02
CA GLU A 673 -16.40 -11.83 -20.69
C GLU A 673 -15.37 -12.29 -19.66
N PRO A 674 -15.61 -13.42 -18.99
CA PRO A 674 -14.79 -13.80 -17.85
C PRO A 674 -13.39 -14.25 -18.25
N SER A 675 -13.13 -14.46 -19.55
CA SER A 675 -11.79 -14.73 -20.10
C SER A 675 -11.01 -13.49 -20.54
N ALA A 676 -11.55 -12.29 -20.33
CA ALA A 676 -10.89 -11.02 -20.65
C ALA A 676 -10.60 -10.21 -19.39
N ILE A 677 -9.37 -9.71 -19.28
CA ILE A 677 -8.96 -8.78 -18.22
C ILE A 677 -8.95 -7.37 -18.79
N TYR A 678 -9.65 -6.47 -18.10
CA TYR A 678 -9.67 -5.04 -18.36
C TYR A 678 -8.66 -4.37 -17.43
N LEU A 679 -7.82 -3.50 -17.97
CA LEU A 679 -6.82 -2.75 -17.23
C LEU A 679 -7.02 -1.26 -17.46
N PHE A 680 -7.25 -0.50 -16.40
CA PHE A 680 -7.42 0.95 -16.44
C PHE A 680 -6.23 1.62 -15.75
N GLN A 681 -5.58 2.56 -16.43
CA GLN A 681 -4.47 3.35 -15.88
C GLN A 681 -4.93 4.76 -15.53
N PHE A 682 -4.65 5.17 -14.30
CA PHE A 682 -4.99 6.47 -13.75
C PHE A 682 -3.78 7.40 -13.61
N ALA A 683 -2.60 6.98 -14.08
CA ALA A 683 -1.44 7.85 -14.24
C ALA A 683 -0.82 7.64 -15.64
N PRO A 684 -0.56 8.72 -16.42
CA PRO A 684 0.19 8.62 -17.66
C PRO A 684 1.61 8.11 -17.38
N THR A 685 2.09 7.23 -18.25
CA THR A 685 3.45 6.73 -18.22
C THR A 685 4.18 7.25 -19.46
N PRO A 686 5.35 7.91 -19.33
CA PRO A 686 6.14 8.32 -20.48
C PRO A 686 6.46 7.12 -21.38
N THR A 687 6.27 7.32 -22.69
CA THR A 687 6.57 6.31 -23.71
C THR A 687 7.68 6.82 -24.61
N GLU A 688 8.64 5.93 -24.90
CA GLU A 688 9.67 6.15 -25.89
C GLU A 688 9.24 5.44 -27.17
N LYS A 689 9.20 6.17 -28.29
CA LYS A 689 8.93 5.63 -29.61
C LYS A 689 10.12 4.77 -30.08
N GLN A 690 9.91 4.03 -31.16
CA GLN A 690 10.98 3.22 -31.79
C GLN A 690 12.17 4.06 -32.28
N ASP A 691 11.96 5.35 -32.58
CA ASP A 691 12.99 6.31 -32.96
C ASP A 691 13.76 6.92 -31.77
N GLY A 692 13.44 6.51 -30.54
CA GLY A 692 14.02 7.06 -29.31
C GLY A 692 13.43 8.40 -28.87
N HIS A 693 12.46 8.95 -29.61
CA HIS A 693 11.79 10.17 -29.18
C HIS A 693 10.82 9.89 -28.03
N ARG A 694 10.94 10.68 -26.96
CA ARG A 694 10.01 10.66 -25.83
C ARG A 694 8.99 11.76 -26.03
N PHE A 695 7.71 11.42 -26.00
CA PHE A 695 6.67 12.43 -26.09
C PHE A 695 6.70 13.33 -24.85
N PRO A 696 6.49 14.66 -25.01
CA PRO A 696 6.21 15.50 -23.87
C PRO A 696 4.96 14.95 -23.19
N ILE A 697 5.07 14.69 -21.90
CA ILE A 697 3.94 14.22 -21.10
C ILE A 697 3.04 15.44 -20.90
N PRO A 698 1.71 15.30 -20.97
CA PRO A 698 0.80 16.38 -20.61
C PRO A 698 1.00 16.70 -19.13
N VAL A 699 1.88 17.64 -18.84
CA VAL A 699 1.95 18.26 -17.52
C VAL A 699 0.73 19.18 -17.45
N PRO A 700 -0.11 19.09 -16.40
CA PRO A 700 -1.42 19.73 -16.36
C PRO A 700 -1.44 21.21 -16.80
N ASP A 701 -0.38 21.96 -16.55
CA ASP A 701 -0.29 23.40 -16.82
C ASP A 701 0.66 23.76 -17.96
N VAL A 702 1.29 22.78 -18.61
CA VAL A 702 2.19 23.00 -19.76
C VAL A 702 1.43 22.84 -21.07
N ASP A 703 0.48 21.91 -21.15
CA ASP A 703 -0.24 21.64 -22.40
C ASP A 703 -1.69 21.19 -22.20
N GLU A 704 -2.62 22.14 -22.20
CA GLU A 704 -4.05 21.82 -22.34
C GLU A 704 -4.36 21.20 -23.72
N ARG A 705 -3.59 21.56 -24.74
CA ARG A 705 -3.77 21.11 -26.14
C ARG A 705 -3.47 19.63 -26.38
N PHE A 706 -2.70 18.96 -25.52
CA PHE A 706 -2.44 17.52 -25.61
C PHE A 706 -3.36 16.67 -24.71
N ARG A 707 -4.30 17.29 -23.99
CA ARG A 707 -5.29 16.58 -23.16
C ARG A 707 -6.47 16.05 -23.96
N GLU A 708 -6.70 16.59 -25.16
CA GLU A 708 -7.65 16.02 -26.09
C GLU A 708 -7.08 14.69 -26.58
N VAL A 709 -7.60 13.60 -26.02
CA VAL A 709 -7.43 12.27 -26.58
C VAL A 709 -7.94 12.40 -28.01
N PRO A 710 -7.10 12.17 -29.04
CA PRO A 710 -7.62 12.11 -30.39
C PRO A 710 -8.77 11.10 -30.38
N GLU A 711 -9.94 11.42 -30.94
CA GLU A 711 -11.04 10.47 -31.18
C GLU A 711 -10.63 9.38 -32.20
N SER A 712 -9.37 8.97 -32.21
CA SER A 712 -8.87 7.84 -32.97
C SER A 712 -9.43 6.56 -32.37
N ASP A 713 -10.29 5.93 -33.15
CA ASP A 713 -10.79 4.56 -33.07
C ASP A 713 -10.55 3.85 -31.72
N PRO A 714 -11.55 3.81 -30.81
CA PRO A 714 -11.40 3.19 -29.48
C PRO A 714 -11.09 1.68 -29.55
N PHE A 715 -11.10 1.10 -30.76
CA PHE A 715 -10.64 -0.23 -31.05
C PHE A 715 -9.54 -0.15 -32.11
N GLY A 716 -8.28 0.04 -31.71
CA GLY A 716 -7.12 -0.35 -32.54
C GLY A 716 -7.08 -1.86 -32.84
N MET A 717 -8.19 -2.44 -33.33
CA MET A 717 -8.41 -3.82 -33.77
C MET A 717 -7.98 -4.02 -35.24
N SER A 718 -7.50 -2.99 -35.92
CA SER A 718 -6.94 -3.10 -37.28
C SER A 718 -5.46 -3.51 -37.34
N GLY A 719 -4.83 -3.81 -36.19
CA GLY A 719 -3.46 -4.33 -36.14
C GLY A 719 -3.38 -5.75 -35.56
N ILE A 720 -3.34 -6.76 -36.45
CA ILE A 720 -2.95 -8.16 -36.18
C ILE A 720 -4.03 -9.04 -35.51
N ILE A 721 -5.10 -9.39 -36.25
CA ILE A 721 -5.75 -10.73 -36.17
C ILE A 721 -6.28 -11.12 -37.56
N LEU A 722 -5.47 -11.84 -38.34
CA LEU A 722 -5.92 -12.96 -39.18
C LEU A 722 -4.76 -13.94 -39.29
N GLY A 723 -4.76 -14.89 -38.36
CA GLY A 723 -3.97 -16.10 -38.38
C GLY A 723 -4.82 -17.19 -37.76
N ASN A 724 -5.85 -17.63 -38.48
CA ASN A 724 -6.58 -18.84 -38.14
C ASN A 724 -5.59 -20.01 -38.16
N ALA A 725 -5.35 -20.61 -37.01
CA ALA A 725 -4.77 -21.94 -36.92
C ALA A 725 -5.80 -22.84 -36.23
N SER A 726 -6.58 -23.54 -37.05
CA SER A 726 -7.07 -24.86 -36.73
C SER A 726 -5.86 -25.81 -36.72
N GLY A 727 -5.58 -26.42 -35.57
CA GLY A 727 -4.51 -27.39 -35.35
C GLY A 727 -4.47 -27.78 -33.89
#